data_AF-A0A7K8RXD6-F1
#
_entry.id   AF-A0A7K8RXD6-F1
#
_cell.length_a   1.000
_cell.length_b   1.000
_cell.length_c   1.000
_cell.angle_alpha   90.00
_cell.angle_beta   90.00
_cell.angle_gamma   90.00
#
_symmetry.space_group_name_H-M   'P 1'
#
loop_
_entity.id
_entity.type
_entity.pdbx_description
1 polymer ?
#
loop_
_entity_poly.entity_id
_entity_poly.type
_entity_poly.pdbx_seq_one_letter_code
_entity_poly.pdbx_strand_id
1 'polypeptide(L)'
;ERASESISQLKHALAKGDGTGFDQSSVDEDSDNADKASDDCGTAASQELQHSHAVNQLKILLQHQERMENLAAIMENQNITHVILYFLQKPPEAVPADLPALFDLVPVITDQSQYIKHLEAEVKFYKEELCGVKDQEQAVLLENEELHQKLKFLTAEYMLREQTLLDASANTQKSWPVGGKDYSTHQPVTSSLAHNKDQAFVAAASGDKARWPVELENLKLLYQEKVNVLDAQIQSLRKDLSESQKTCKDLEGRLKHQKSLFAARNSGQVGGLCLNCAQHEAILAQTHCNVHVQTIERLTRERDDLMDALVSVRQSIKEMQQRESNACKQVEHAVQMAEEANFEKTKALVHCEQLKSEMERQKNYLEKELAAQLNKRADEKEALRREMKKEREDLAAMVTALSKDVAVLEAQLERIAREKNSLASQLEESQCQLASHEMEMNKVCGEMRYQLNQTKMKKDEAEKELREYRTKTIRELEIKDQKIEKLGLELNGNKQRLEQVQQDVTEAREECLKLTELLSKSEHQLHLTRLEKENIQHSISNEAKARALQAQQREQELTQKMQQMEAQHEKTVEELDSLLTSQNTFIAKLKEECFVLAKKLEQISEVNQLSQEKEYLHGRLEKMQKRNDELDQQCIQHGRMHERMKSRLQQLDKHCQATAQQLVELLNKQNQLFKEKHLLTEEVQFLRTQ
;
A
#
# COMPACT_ATOMS: atom_id res chain seq x y z
N GLU A 1 9.00 13.72 57.17
CA GLU A 1 8.74 12.82 58.31
C GLU A 1 7.28 12.36 58.31
N ARG A 2 6.33 12.98 59.02
CA ARG A 2 4.95 12.43 59.12
C ARG A 2 4.22 12.18 57.78
N ALA A 3 4.45 13.03 56.77
CA ALA A 3 3.95 12.81 55.40
C ALA A 3 4.71 11.69 54.64
N SER A 4 5.97 11.46 54.99
CA SER A 4 6.87 10.46 54.40
C SER A 4 6.52 9.03 54.84
N GLU A 5 6.06 8.87 56.08
CA GLU A 5 5.57 7.60 56.62
C GLU A 5 4.26 7.16 55.92
N SER A 6 3.32 8.09 55.72
CA SER A 6 2.04 7.81 55.04
C SER A 6 2.24 7.28 53.60
N ILE A 7 3.13 7.91 52.83
CA ILE A 7 3.49 7.45 51.47
C ILE A 7 4.15 6.07 51.51
N SER A 8 4.95 5.78 52.54
CA SER A 8 5.61 4.47 52.72
C SER A 8 4.61 3.36 53.07
N GLN A 9 3.60 3.67 53.89
CA GLN A 9 2.52 2.74 54.25
C GLN A 9 1.63 2.43 53.03
N LEU A 10 1.28 3.43 52.23
CA LEU A 10 0.51 3.23 50.98
C LEU A 10 1.27 2.36 49.96
N LYS A 11 2.57 2.56 49.78
CA LYS A 11 3.40 1.67 48.94
C LYS A 11 3.40 0.22 49.42
N HIS A 12 3.34 -0.01 50.73
CA HIS A 12 3.37 -1.37 51.28
C HIS A 12 2.01 -2.10 51.22
N ALA A 13 0.90 -1.35 51.09
CA ALA A 13 -0.43 -1.91 50.89
C ALA A 13 -0.66 -2.38 49.43
N LEU A 14 -0.20 -1.61 48.44
CA LEU A 14 -0.36 -1.93 47.02
C LEU A 14 0.43 -3.18 46.56
N ALA A 15 1.48 -3.58 47.29
CA ALA A 15 2.35 -4.70 46.93
C ALA A 15 1.83 -6.11 47.33
N LYS A 16 0.53 -6.25 47.63
CA LYS A 16 -0.09 -7.51 48.12
C LYS A 16 -1.39 -7.91 47.41
N GLY A 17 -1.75 -7.24 46.32
CA GLY A 17 -3.08 -7.29 45.70
C GLY A 17 -3.21 -8.04 44.36
N ASP A 18 -2.34 -9.01 44.05
CA ASP A 18 -2.45 -9.85 42.84
C ASP A 18 -2.25 -11.34 43.21
N GLY A 19 -3.25 -12.19 42.93
CA GLY A 19 -3.19 -13.61 43.34
C GLY A 19 -4.50 -14.41 43.37
N THR A 20 -5.21 -14.49 42.24
CA THR A 20 -5.99 -15.65 41.74
C THR A 20 -6.71 -16.62 42.73
N GLY A 21 -8.04 -16.73 42.66
CA GLY A 21 -8.71 -18.01 43.03
C GLY A 21 -10.22 -18.01 43.35
N PHE A 22 -10.99 -18.74 42.53
CA PHE A 22 -12.20 -19.55 42.84
C PHE A 22 -13.42 -19.01 43.64
N ASP A 23 -14.53 -18.91 42.90
CA ASP A 23 -15.84 -19.58 43.13
C ASP A 23 -16.65 -19.48 44.46
N GLN A 24 -17.92 -19.06 44.24
CA GLN A 24 -19.16 -19.67 44.73
C GLN A 24 -19.67 -19.46 46.17
N SER A 25 -20.98 -19.71 46.29
CA SER A 25 -21.90 -19.55 47.44
C SER A 25 -22.22 -18.11 47.87
N SER A 26 -23.41 -17.74 48.35
CA SER A 26 -24.83 -18.01 47.98
C SER A 26 -25.72 -17.82 49.23
N VAL A 27 -26.94 -17.30 49.07
CA VAL A 27 -28.11 -17.53 49.97
C VAL A 27 -28.00 -16.94 51.40
N ASP A 28 -29.00 -16.31 52.02
CA ASP A 28 -30.19 -15.53 51.59
C ASP A 28 -30.33 -14.40 52.67
N GLU A 29 -31.43 -13.85 53.22
CA GLU A 29 -32.90 -14.05 53.23
C GLU A 29 -33.57 -12.69 53.59
N ASP A 30 -34.89 -12.56 53.40
CA ASP A 30 -35.64 -11.29 53.44
C ASP A 30 -35.75 -10.59 54.82
N SER A 31 -36.03 -9.28 54.82
CA SER A 31 -37.11 -8.71 55.66
C SER A 31 -37.61 -7.34 55.18
N ASP A 32 -38.91 -7.24 54.90
CA ASP A 32 -39.63 -5.96 54.72
C ASP A 32 -39.76 -5.19 56.05
N ASN A 33 -39.75 -3.85 56.00
CA ASN A 33 -40.93 -3.02 56.35
C ASN A 33 -40.74 -1.49 56.20
N ALA A 34 -41.65 -0.89 55.42
CA ALA A 34 -42.32 0.41 55.63
C ALA A 34 -41.52 1.69 56.00
N ASP A 35 -41.50 2.62 55.03
CA ASP A 35 -41.72 4.07 55.17
C ASP A 35 -41.15 4.85 56.37
N LYS A 36 -40.04 5.57 56.11
CA LYS A 36 -40.01 7.01 56.44
C LYS A 36 -39.04 7.82 55.59
N ALA A 37 -39.46 9.04 55.25
CA ALA A 37 -38.80 9.92 54.29
C ALA A 37 -37.35 10.30 54.66
N SER A 38 -36.46 10.20 53.68
CA SER A 38 -35.15 10.89 53.63
C SER A 38 -34.76 11.13 52.18
N ASP A 39 -35.23 12.23 51.60
CA ASP A 39 -35.04 12.59 50.19
C ASP A 39 -33.67 13.29 49.96
N ASP A 40 -32.58 12.59 50.28
CA ASP A 40 -31.20 13.12 50.25
C ASP A 40 -30.19 12.18 49.53
N CYS A 41 -30.71 11.11 48.91
CA CYS A 41 -29.87 10.14 48.17
C CYS A 41 -29.32 10.71 46.85
N GLY A 42 -30.07 11.61 46.19
CA GLY A 42 -29.65 12.25 44.95
C GLY A 42 -28.42 13.17 45.12
N THR A 43 -28.27 13.79 46.29
CA THR A 43 -27.17 14.72 46.59
C THR A 43 -25.83 13.99 46.63
N ALA A 44 -25.77 12.86 47.35
CA ALA A 44 -24.57 12.04 47.48
C ALA A 44 -24.13 11.42 46.15
N ALA A 45 -25.05 10.77 45.41
CA ALA A 45 -24.75 10.14 44.13
C ALA A 45 -24.25 11.15 43.07
N SER A 46 -24.79 12.37 43.07
CA SER A 46 -24.35 13.45 42.19
C SER A 46 -22.95 13.96 42.55
N GLN A 47 -22.62 14.07 43.84
CA GLN A 47 -21.28 14.42 44.30
C GLN A 47 -20.26 13.31 43.99
N GLU A 48 -20.60 12.03 44.18
CA GLU A 48 -19.72 10.92 43.76
C GLU A 48 -19.49 10.90 42.24
N LEU A 49 -20.50 11.20 41.42
CA LEU A 49 -20.30 11.36 39.98
C LEU A 49 -19.37 12.52 39.65
N GLN A 50 -19.51 13.68 40.31
CA GLN A 50 -18.62 14.83 40.09
C GLN A 50 -17.17 14.54 40.53
N HIS A 51 -16.98 13.87 41.68
CA HIS A 51 -15.66 13.42 42.12
C HIS A 51 -15.06 12.36 41.19
N SER A 52 -15.85 11.39 40.71
CA SER A 52 -15.43 10.40 39.72
C SER A 52 -15.05 11.07 38.38
N HIS A 53 -15.82 12.05 37.93
CA HIS A 53 -15.51 12.82 36.72
C HIS A 53 -14.22 13.65 36.88
N ALA A 54 -14.04 14.34 38.00
CA ALA A 54 -12.82 15.09 38.30
C ALA A 54 -11.59 14.18 38.43
N VAL A 55 -11.72 13.01 39.06
CA VAL A 55 -10.64 12.00 39.13
C VAL A 55 -10.30 11.42 37.76
N ASN A 56 -11.29 11.18 36.90
CA ASN A 56 -11.03 10.74 35.52
C ASN A 56 -10.41 11.84 34.66
N GLN A 57 -10.81 13.11 34.83
CA GLN A 57 -10.14 14.26 34.19
C GLN A 57 -8.69 14.39 34.66
N LEU A 58 -8.41 14.29 35.96
CA LEU A 58 -7.05 14.26 36.50
C LEU A 58 -6.25 13.08 35.95
N LYS A 59 -6.86 11.90 35.80
CA LYS A 59 -6.21 10.71 35.21
C LYS A 59 -5.89 10.90 33.73
N ILE A 60 -6.76 11.56 32.97
CA ILE A 60 -6.52 11.93 31.56
C ILE A 60 -5.42 13.00 31.45
N LEU A 61 -5.43 14.02 32.32
CA LEU A 61 -4.40 15.06 32.37
C LEU A 61 -3.03 14.50 32.76
N LEU A 62 -2.97 13.60 33.76
CA LEU A 62 -1.75 12.89 34.14
C LEU A 62 -1.24 12.00 33.01
N GLN A 63 -2.11 11.25 32.31
CA GLN A 63 -1.69 10.48 31.12
C GLN A 63 -1.28 11.37 29.94
N HIS A 64 -1.85 12.57 29.80
CA HIS A 64 -1.43 13.52 28.79
C HIS A 64 -0.07 14.12 29.13
N GLN A 65 0.15 14.51 30.39
CA GLN A 65 1.43 15.00 30.88
C GLN A 65 2.51 13.91 30.80
N GLU A 66 2.23 12.67 31.20
CA GLU A 66 3.14 11.52 31.05
C GLU A 66 3.51 11.28 29.58
N ARG A 67 2.58 11.45 28.63
CA ARG A 67 2.88 11.41 27.18
C ARG A 67 3.73 12.61 26.73
N MET A 68 3.46 13.81 27.24
CA MET A 68 4.24 15.02 26.92
C MET A 68 5.65 14.96 27.51
N GLU A 69 5.83 14.39 28.70
CA GLU A 69 7.12 14.16 29.34
C GLU A 69 7.91 13.06 28.62
N ASN A 70 7.26 11.99 28.16
CA ASN A 70 7.89 10.99 27.28
C ASN A 70 8.28 11.59 25.91
N LEU A 71 7.45 12.45 25.31
CA LEU A 71 7.79 13.15 24.07
C LEU A 71 8.94 14.16 24.27
N ALA A 72 8.95 14.90 25.39
CA ALA A 72 10.05 15.78 25.76
C ALA A 72 11.35 15.00 25.97
N ALA A 73 11.32 13.86 26.68
CA ALA A 73 12.47 12.99 26.86
C ALA A 73 13.00 12.39 25.55
N ILE A 74 12.13 12.14 24.57
CA ILE A 74 12.54 11.74 23.20
C ILE A 74 13.18 12.93 22.46
N MET A 75 12.69 14.15 22.64
CA MET A 75 13.23 15.36 22.01
C MET A 75 14.55 15.85 22.64
N GLU A 76 14.75 15.72 23.94
CA GLU A 76 16.00 16.12 24.62
C GLU A 76 17.14 15.12 24.37
N ASN A 77 16.84 13.83 24.19
CA ASN A 77 17.84 12.76 24.24
C ASN A 77 18.21 12.17 22.85
N GLN A 78 17.77 12.78 21.76
CA GLN A 78 18.21 12.44 20.40
C GLN A 78 18.53 13.69 19.57
N ASN A 79 19.76 13.77 19.05
CA ASN A 79 20.17 14.84 18.15
C ASN A 79 19.25 14.89 16.92
N ILE A 80 18.54 16.01 16.74
CA ILE A 80 17.60 16.30 15.65
C ILE A 80 18.22 15.99 14.26
N THR A 81 19.53 16.21 14.12
CA THR A 81 20.36 15.86 12.95
C THR A 81 20.18 14.43 12.47
N HIS A 82 19.95 13.46 13.37
CA HIS A 82 19.92 12.03 13.05
C HIS A 82 18.57 11.59 12.46
N VAL A 83 17.47 12.30 12.78
CA VAL A 83 16.16 12.10 12.15
C VAL A 83 16.17 12.68 10.73
N ILE A 84 16.74 13.88 10.57
CA ILE A 84 16.89 14.54 9.26
C ILE A 84 17.76 13.68 8.32
N LEU A 85 18.86 13.11 8.80
CA LEU A 85 19.71 12.19 8.03
C LEU A 85 18.98 10.92 7.59
N TYR A 86 18.09 10.36 8.42
CA TYR A 86 17.33 9.16 8.08
C TYR A 86 16.38 9.38 6.88
N PHE A 87 15.72 10.54 6.82
CA PHE A 87 14.87 10.92 5.68
C PHE A 87 15.66 11.22 4.39
N LEU A 88 16.92 11.64 4.50
CA LEU A 88 17.77 11.97 3.34
C LEU A 88 18.45 10.75 2.68
N GLN A 89 18.30 9.55 3.22
CA GLN A 89 19.14 8.39 2.85
C GLN A 89 18.42 7.24 2.11
N LYS A 90 17.27 7.51 1.47
CA LYS A 90 16.68 6.60 0.46
C LYS A 90 16.98 7.09 -0.98
N PRO A 91 17.31 6.19 -1.92
CA PRO A 91 17.42 6.54 -3.33
C PRO A 91 16.03 6.82 -3.95
N PRO A 92 15.94 7.66 -5.00
CA PRO A 92 14.67 8.06 -5.58
C PRO A 92 14.13 7.03 -6.59
N GLU A 93 13.03 6.36 -6.26
CA GLU A 93 12.19 5.67 -7.24
C GLU A 93 10.97 6.56 -7.57
N ALA A 94 10.82 6.90 -8.86
CA ALA A 94 9.67 7.55 -9.49
C ALA A 94 9.03 8.76 -8.77
N VAL A 95 9.52 9.97 -9.06
CA VAL A 95 8.83 11.24 -8.72
C VAL A 95 7.72 11.56 -9.73
N PRO A 96 6.45 11.72 -9.33
CA PRO A 96 5.41 12.35 -10.14
C PRO A 96 5.67 13.87 -10.23
N ALA A 97 5.33 14.49 -11.37
CA ALA A 97 5.92 15.77 -11.80
C ALA A 97 5.36 17.05 -11.13
N ASP A 98 4.84 16.97 -9.90
CA ASP A 98 4.18 18.09 -9.18
C ASP A 98 4.79 18.35 -7.79
N LEU A 99 6.05 18.80 -7.74
CA LEU A 99 6.62 19.49 -6.58
C LEU A 99 7.30 20.81 -7.01
N PRO A 100 7.07 21.93 -6.30
CA PRO A 100 7.81 23.18 -6.52
C PRO A 100 9.31 23.01 -6.33
N ALA A 101 10.12 23.82 -7.01
CA ALA A 101 11.56 23.76 -6.85
C ALA A 101 11.98 24.26 -5.45
N LEU A 102 13.13 23.80 -4.95
CA LEU A 102 13.61 24.16 -3.61
C LEU A 102 13.74 25.69 -3.40
N PHE A 103 13.97 26.45 -4.48
CA PHE A 103 14.00 27.92 -4.47
C PHE A 103 12.61 28.56 -4.24
N ASP A 104 11.53 27.93 -4.69
CA ASP A 104 10.15 28.44 -4.56
C ASP A 104 9.64 28.32 -3.11
N LEU A 105 10.21 27.40 -2.32
CA LEU A 105 9.90 27.28 -0.89
C LEU A 105 10.62 28.34 -0.02
N VAL A 106 11.71 28.94 -0.48
CA VAL A 106 12.48 29.91 0.35
C VAL A 106 11.66 31.15 0.72
N PRO A 107 10.89 31.79 -0.21
CA PRO A 107 9.94 32.85 0.15
C PRO A 107 8.88 32.35 1.14
N VAL A 108 8.26 31.20 0.88
CA VAL A 108 7.18 30.64 1.73
C VAL A 108 7.66 30.36 3.16
N ILE A 109 8.86 29.80 3.33
CA ILE A 109 9.47 29.57 4.65
C ILE A 109 9.82 30.90 5.34
N THR A 110 10.22 31.92 4.57
CA THR A 110 10.54 33.25 5.11
C THR A 110 9.28 33.97 5.57
N ASP A 111 8.18 33.88 4.81
CA ASP A 111 6.88 34.46 5.15
C ASP A 111 6.23 33.71 6.31
N GLN A 112 6.33 32.38 6.36
CA GLN A 112 5.94 31.59 7.53
C GLN A 112 6.76 31.98 8.78
N SER A 113 8.07 32.23 8.66
CA SER A 113 8.88 32.71 9.79
C SER A 113 8.47 34.11 10.26
N GLN A 114 8.06 35.00 9.35
CA GLN A 114 7.51 36.31 9.70
C GLN A 114 6.14 36.20 10.39
N TYR A 115 5.26 35.33 9.87
CA TYR A 115 3.94 35.08 10.46
C TYR A 115 4.04 34.44 11.84
N ILE A 116 4.96 33.49 12.05
CA ILE A 116 5.25 32.91 13.37
C ILE A 116 5.70 34.01 14.34
N LYS A 117 6.64 34.89 13.95
CA LYS A 117 7.09 36.01 14.80
C LYS A 117 5.97 37.01 15.12
N HIS A 118 5.03 37.22 14.21
CA HIS A 118 3.84 38.04 14.44
C HIS A 118 2.92 37.38 15.48
N LEU A 119 2.64 36.09 15.36
CA LEU A 119 1.85 35.33 16.33
C LEU A 119 2.55 35.25 17.70
N GLU A 120 3.88 35.10 17.74
CA GLU A 120 4.68 35.16 18.98
C GLU A 120 4.55 36.52 19.67
N ALA A 121 4.56 37.62 18.89
CA ALA A 121 4.35 38.97 19.42
C ALA A 121 2.91 39.19 19.92
N GLU A 122 1.89 38.69 19.22
CA GLU A 122 0.50 38.74 19.67
C GLU A 122 0.28 37.89 20.94
N VAL A 123 0.78 36.65 20.97
CA VAL A 123 0.71 35.78 22.17
C VAL A 123 1.47 36.40 23.34
N LYS A 124 2.55 37.15 23.09
CA LYS A 124 3.24 37.92 24.14
C LYS A 124 2.36 39.08 24.62
N PHE A 125 1.80 39.89 23.72
CA PHE A 125 0.91 41.00 24.07
C PHE A 125 -0.31 40.51 24.88
N TYR A 126 -1.00 39.46 24.42
CA TYR A 126 -2.12 38.87 25.15
C TYR A 126 -1.72 38.35 26.54
N LYS A 127 -0.50 37.83 26.73
CA LYS A 127 0.00 37.44 28.07
C LYS A 127 0.28 38.65 28.97
N GLU A 128 0.83 39.73 28.41
CA GLU A 128 1.09 40.97 29.15
C GLU A 128 -0.23 41.65 29.57
N GLU A 129 -1.22 41.71 28.68
CA GLU A 129 -2.58 42.17 29.00
C GLU A 129 -3.29 41.26 30.01
N LEU A 130 -3.20 39.93 29.90
CA LEU A 130 -3.84 39.02 30.87
C LEU A 130 -3.24 39.17 32.27
N CYS A 131 -1.93 39.43 32.37
CA CYS A 131 -1.28 39.78 33.64
C CYS A 131 -1.79 41.12 34.18
N GLY A 132 -1.91 42.15 33.32
CA GLY A 132 -2.46 43.45 33.72
C GLY A 132 -3.90 43.37 34.23
N VAL A 133 -4.77 42.60 33.56
CA VAL A 133 -6.14 42.33 34.00
C VAL A 133 -6.16 41.56 35.32
N LYS A 134 -5.30 40.56 35.49
CA LYS A 134 -5.18 39.80 36.75
C LYS A 134 -4.71 40.69 37.91
N ASP A 135 -3.76 41.60 37.69
CA ASP A 135 -3.29 42.52 38.72
C ASP A 135 -4.38 43.54 39.10
N GLN A 136 -5.22 43.97 38.14
CA GLN A 136 -6.43 44.76 38.42
C GLN A 136 -7.49 43.96 39.20
N GLU A 137 -7.76 42.71 38.83
CA GLU A 137 -8.66 41.81 39.57
C GLU A 137 -8.18 41.63 41.02
N GLN A 138 -6.88 41.38 41.21
CA GLN A 138 -6.25 41.24 42.52
C GLN A 138 -6.39 42.52 43.37
N ALA A 139 -6.28 43.69 42.77
CA ALA A 139 -6.49 44.98 43.45
C ALA A 139 -7.97 45.20 43.82
N VAL A 140 -8.91 44.91 42.91
CA VAL A 140 -10.36 45.03 43.15
C VAL A 140 -10.85 44.03 44.20
N LEU A 141 -10.24 42.84 44.29
CA LEU A 141 -10.49 41.87 45.36
C LEU A 141 -10.03 42.42 46.73
N LEU A 142 -8.83 43.00 46.81
CA LEU A 142 -8.32 43.63 48.04
C LEU A 142 -9.18 44.82 48.49
N GLU A 143 -9.63 45.66 47.54
CA GLU A 143 -10.57 46.76 47.85
C GLU A 143 -11.93 46.24 48.33
N ASN A 144 -12.48 45.19 47.70
CA ASN A 144 -13.72 44.54 48.15
C ASN A 144 -13.58 43.90 49.53
N GLU A 145 -12.40 43.37 49.88
CA GLU A 145 -12.15 42.79 51.19
C GLU A 145 -12.01 43.88 52.27
N GLU A 146 -11.36 45.00 51.96
CA GLU A 146 -11.32 46.18 52.85
C GLU A 146 -12.72 46.81 53.02
N LEU A 147 -13.51 46.91 51.95
CA LEU A 147 -14.90 47.39 51.99
C LEU A 147 -15.80 46.45 52.81
N HIS A 148 -15.63 45.13 52.70
CA HIS A 148 -16.32 44.17 53.56
C HIS A 148 -15.91 44.29 55.03
N GLN A 149 -14.63 44.59 55.33
CA GLN A 149 -14.18 44.85 56.70
C GLN A 149 -14.80 46.16 57.24
N LYS A 150 -14.83 47.23 56.44
CA LYS A 150 -15.50 48.51 56.77
C LYS A 150 -17.01 48.30 57.00
N LEU A 151 -17.69 47.52 56.16
CA LEU A 151 -19.10 47.18 56.34
C LEU A 151 -19.35 46.36 57.62
N LYS A 152 -18.53 45.34 57.90
CA LYS A 152 -18.60 44.57 59.16
C LYS A 152 -18.40 45.47 60.38
N PHE A 153 -17.46 46.40 60.33
CA PHE A 153 -17.24 47.39 61.40
C PHE A 153 -18.46 48.31 61.58
N LEU A 154 -18.97 48.90 60.49
CA LEU A 154 -20.18 49.75 60.53
C LEU A 154 -21.41 48.99 61.03
N THR A 155 -21.60 47.73 60.65
CA THR A 155 -22.69 46.89 61.17
C THR A 155 -22.53 46.65 62.67
N ALA A 156 -21.31 46.36 63.15
CA ALA A 156 -21.05 46.20 64.58
C ALA A 156 -21.27 47.51 65.36
N GLU A 157 -20.86 48.67 64.81
CA GLU A 157 -21.15 49.99 65.39
C GLU A 157 -22.67 50.25 65.45
N TYR A 158 -23.41 49.93 64.38
CA TYR A 158 -24.86 50.12 64.33
C TYR A 158 -25.59 49.25 65.35
N MET A 159 -25.22 47.96 65.45
CA MET A 159 -25.75 47.03 66.45
C MET A 159 -25.45 47.52 67.88
N LEU A 160 -24.23 47.98 68.16
CA LEU A 160 -23.86 48.52 69.47
C LEU A 160 -24.67 49.79 69.81
N ARG A 161 -24.93 50.64 68.82
CA ARG A 161 -25.69 51.89 68.94
C ARG A 161 -27.19 51.64 69.13
N GLU A 162 -27.74 50.65 68.45
CA GLU A 162 -29.12 50.18 68.62
C GLU A 162 -29.32 49.51 69.99
N GLN A 163 -28.35 48.71 70.44
CA GLN A 163 -28.35 48.13 71.78
C GLN A 163 -28.24 49.21 72.87
N THR A 164 -27.43 50.25 72.66
CA THR A 164 -27.37 51.44 73.54
C THR A 164 -28.71 52.18 73.60
N LEU A 165 -29.48 52.24 72.50
CA LEU A 165 -30.82 52.84 72.48
C LEU A 165 -31.87 51.98 73.20
N LEU A 166 -31.76 50.65 73.10
CA LEU A 166 -32.62 49.71 73.83
C LEU A 166 -32.40 49.79 75.35
N ASP A 167 -31.15 49.83 75.81
CA ASP A 167 -30.81 50.02 77.22
C ASP A 167 -31.26 51.40 77.74
N ALA A 168 -31.13 52.46 76.92
CA ALA A 168 -31.64 53.79 77.25
C ALA A 168 -33.18 53.84 77.34
N SER A 169 -33.90 53.02 76.55
CA SER A 169 -35.36 52.94 76.59
C SER A 169 -35.93 52.23 77.82
N ALA A 170 -35.09 51.53 78.60
CA ALA A 170 -35.52 50.74 79.75
C ALA A 170 -35.64 51.55 81.06
N ASN A 171 -35.22 52.84 81.09
CA ASN A 171 -35.13 53.62 82.33
C ASN A 171 -35.77 55.02 82.26
N THR A 172 -36.32 55.46 83.40
CA THR A 172 -36.83 56.81 83.70
C THR A 172 -38.15 57.24 83.04
N GLN A 173 -39.26 56.90 83.70
CA GLN A 173 -40.57 57.54 83.49
C GLN A 173 -40.65 58.86 84.29
N LYS A 174 -41.34 59.89 83.75
CA LYS A 174 -41.67 61.22 84.35
C LYS A 174 -40.50 62.21 84.44
N SER A 175 -40.45 63.25 83.60
CA SER A 175 -41.17 64.51 83.89
C SER A 175 -41.15 65.49 82.69
N TRP A 176 -42.06 66.47 82.69
CA TRP A 176 -42.02 67.69 81.86
C TRP A 176 -41.59 68.87 82.75
N PRO A 177 -40.91 69.91 82.23
CA PRO A 177 -41.69 71.12 81.91
C PRO A 177 -41.23 71.95 80.69
N VAL A 178 -42.22 72.69 80.18
CA VAL A 178 -42.21 73.96 79.42
C VAL A 178 -40.90 74.79 79.45
N GLY A 179 -40.46 75.25 78.27
CA GLY A 179 -39.52 76.38 78.10
C GLY A 179 -39.11 76.59 76.63
N GLY A 180 -39.39 77.75 76.04
CA GLY A 180 -39.15 78.02 74.60
C GLY A 180 -37.92 78.90 74.30
N LYS A 181 -37.82 79.37 73.03
CA LYS A 181 -36.79 80.26 72.44
C LYS A 181 -35.42 79.59 72.18
N ASP A 182 -34.60 79.99 71.21
CA ASP A 182 -34.74 80.95 70.09
C ASP A 182 -33.76 80.59 68.92
N TYR A 183 -33.90 81.30 67.79
CA TYR A 183 -33.11 81.31 66.52
C TYR A 183 -31.75 80.58 66.37
N SER A 184 -31.53 79.96 65.21
CA SER A 184 -30.58 80.49 64.20
C SER A 184 -30.68 79.85 62.81
N THR A 185 -31.08 80.66 61.82
CA THR A 185 -30.43 80.90 60.52
C THR A 185 -29.34 79.94 60.03
N HIS A 186 -29.47 79.41 58.80
CA HIS A 186 -28.55 79.70 57.67
C HIS A 186 -29.06 79.20 56.29
N GLN A 187 -29.34 80.15 55.39
CA GLN A 187 -29.44 80.00 53.94
C GLN A 187 -28.60 81.16 53.34
N PRO A 188 -27.89 80.97 52.22
CA PRO A 188 -28.35 81.43 50.88
C PRO A 188 -28.20 80.31 49.82
N VAL A 189 -28.96 80.20 48.71
CA VAL A 189 -29.40 81.17 47.68
C VAL A 189 -28.32 81.56 46.67
N THR A 190 -28.40 80.97 45.47
CA THR A 190 -28.44 81.59 44.10
C THR A 190 -28.66 80.46 43.07
N SER A 191 -29.23 80.65 41.86
CA SER A 191 -29.94 81.79 41.26
C SER A 191 -30.86 81.34 40.09
N SER A 192 -31.69 82.28 39.66
CA SER A 192 -32.53 82.42 38.45
C SER A 192 -31.85 82.10 37.09
N LEU A 193 -32.46 82.16 35.88
CA LEU A 193 -33.76 82.67 35.38
C LEU A 193 -34.03 82.12 33.95
N ALA A 194 -35.29 82.15 33.46
CA ALA A 194 -35.67 82.23 32.02
C ALA A 194 -35.32 81.03 31.09
N HIS A 195 -35.93 80.82 29.91
CA HIS A 195 -37.26 81.22 29.39
C HIS A 195 -37.65 80.33 28.17
N ASN A 196 -38.94 79.98 28.06
CA ASN A 196 -39.72 79.89 26.80
C ASN A 196 -39.48 78.79 25.71
N LYS A 197 -40.62 78.36 25.13
CA LYS A 197 -40.85 77.67 23.82
C LYS A 197 -40.48 76.18 23.70
N ASP A 198 -41.24 75.35 22.96
CA ASP A 198 -42.64 75.49 22.48
C ASP A 198 -43.33 74.11 22.34
N GLN A 199 -44.49 73.98 22.99
CA GLN A 199 -45.78 73.50 22.45
C GLN A 199 -45.81 72.55 21.23
N ALA A 200 -46.32 71.31 21.41
CA ALA A 200 -47.38 70.69 20.56
C ALA A 200 -47.89 69.33 21.13
N PHE A 201 -49.19 69.02 20.96
CA PHE A 201 -49.93 67.77 21.32
C PHE A 201 -49.90 67.33 22.81
N VAL A 202 -50.99 66.88 23.47
CA VAL A 202 -52.40 66.64 23.04
C VAL A 202 -53.38 67.41 23.95
N ALA A 203 -54.48 67.90 23.37
CA ALA A 203 -55.52 68.63 24.08
C ALA A 203 -56.57 67.70 24.73
N ALA A 204 -56.90 67.94 26.00
CA ALA A 204 -58.03 67.31 26.70
C ALA A 204 -58.54 68.07 27.96
N ALA A 205 -57.67 68.81 28.67
CA ALA A 205 -57.92 69.24 30.06
C ALA A 205 -57.93 70.78 30.29
N SER A 206 -58.50 71.56 29.36
CA SER A 206 -58.50 73.04 29.43
C SER A 206 -59.79 73.70 29.95
N GLY A 207 -60.81 72.92 30.32
CA GLY A 207 -62.12 73.45 30.76
C GLY A 207 -62.10 74.13 32.14
N ASP A 208 -61.58 73.46 33.17
CA ASP A 208 -61.84 73.87 34.56
C ASP A 208 -61.08 75.12 35.02
N LYS A 209 -59.96 75.47 34.37
CA LYS A 209 -59.12 76.60 34.81
C LYS A 209 -59.75 77.98 34.56
N ALA A 210 -60.71 78.07 33.63
CA ALA A 210 -61.49 79.29 33.37
C ALA A 210 -62.77 79.38 34.23
N ARG A 211 -63.17 78.28 34.90
CA ARG A 211 -64.43 78.17 35.63
C ARG A 211 -64.37 78.79 37.02
N TRP A 212 -63.31 78.49 37.77
CA TRP A 212 -63.11 78.97 39.14
C TRP A 212 -63.13 80.50 39.33
N PRO A 213 -62.56 81.33 38.43
CA PRO A 213 -62.67 82.79 38.56
C PRO A 213 -64.12 83.30 38.45
N VAL A 214 -64.93 82.70 37.58
CA VAL A 214 -66.34 83.07 37.37
C VAL A 214 -67.20 82.62 38.55
N GLU A 215 -66.99 81.40 39.04
CA GLU A 215 -67.71 80.91 40.23
C GLU A 215 -67.33 81.70 41.50
N LEU A 216 -66.08 82.17 41.62
CA LEU A 216 -65.65 83.07 42.71
C LEU A 216 -66.33 84.45 42.63
N GLU A 217 -66.44 85.05 41.44
CA GLU A 217 -67.09 86.36 41.28
C GLU A 217 -68.60 86.28 41.53
N ASN A 218 -69.25 85.21 41.08
CA ASN A 218 -70.64 84.90 41.40
C ASN A 218 -70.86 84.73 42.92
N LEU A 219 -69.89 84.11 43.63
CA LEU A 219 -69.96 83.98 45.08
C LEU A 219 -69.87 85.35 45.78
N LYS A 220 -68.98 86.24 45.33
CA LYS A 220 -68.89 87.61 45.86
C LYS A 220 -70.20 88.37 45.69
N LEU A 221 -70.82 88.30 44.51
CA LEU A 221 -72.12 88.93 44.25
C LEU A 221 -73.20 88.43 45.22
N LEU A 222 -73.32 87.11 45.41
CA LEU A 222 -74.26 86.51 46.37
C LEU A 222 -74.02 86.95 47.83
N TYR A 223 -72.76 87.13 48.24
CA TYR A 223 -72.45 87.67 49.56
C TYR A 223 -72.74 89.17 49.66
N GLN A 224 -72.48 89.96 48.62
CA GLN A 224 -72.77 91.39 48.58
C GLN A 224 -74.28 91.66 48.62
N GLU A 225 -75.10 90.88 47.90
CA GLU A 225 -76.57 90.98 47.99
C GLU A 225 -77.07 90.66 49.40
N LYS A 226 -76.53 89.62 50.06
CA LYS A 226 -76.86 89.30 51.46
C LYS A 226 -76.51 90.43 52.42
N VAL A 227 -75.35 91.07 52.25
CA VAL A 227 -74.97 92.25 53.05
C VAL A 227 -75.95 93.41 52.82
N ASN A 228 -76.28 93.71 51.56
CA ASN A 228 -77.21 94.78 51.20
C ASN A 228 -78.61 94.56 51.80
N VAL A 229 -79.11 93.31 51.82
CA VAL A 229 -80.40 92.95 52.42
C VAL A 229 -80.38 93.11 53.95
N LEU A 230 -79.29 92.72 54.61
CA LEU A 230 -79.14 92.88 56.06
C LEU A 230 -79.04 94.37 56.46
N ASP A 231 -78.31 95.18 55.70
CA ASP A 231 -78.24 96.63 55.92
C ASP A 231 -79.61 97.31 55.73
N ALA A 232 -80.40 96.88 54.73
CA ALA A 232 -81.76 97.37 54.53
C ALA A 232 -82.68 97.03 55.72
N GLN A 233 -82.56 95.82 56.28
CA GLN A 233 -83.29 95.42 57.49
C GLN A 233 -82.87 96.25 58.71
N ILE A 234 -81.56 96.47 58.91
CA ILE A 234 -81.04 97.32 59.99
C ILE A 234 -81.53 98.77 59.85
N GLN A 235 -81.62 99.31 58.63
CA GLN A 235 -82.15 100.64 58.38
C GLN A 235 -83.66 100.73 58.67
N SER A 236 -84.46 99.72 58.32
CA SER A 236 -85.88 99.66 58.70
C SER A 236 -86.04 99.66 60.22
N LEU A 237 -85.39 98.72 60.92
CA LEU A 237 -85.52 98.58 62.38
C LEU A 237 -85.09 99.85 63.13
N ARG A 238 -84.08 100.59 62.63
CA ARG A 238 -83.69 101.91 63.17
C ARG A 238 -84.75 102.98 62.95
N LYS A 239 -85.46 102.96 61.81
CA LYS A 239 -86.59 103.85 61.53
C LYS A 239 -87.77 103.53 62.44
N ASP A 240 -88.14 102.25 62.56
CA ASP A 240 -89.27 101.78 63.37
C ASP A 240 -89.05 102.07 64.87
N LEU A 241 -87.81 101.96 65.35
CA LEU A 241 -87.40 102.39 66.69
C LEU A 241 -87.51 103.91 66.89
N SER A 242 -87.17 104.72 65.87
CA SER A 242 -87.30 106.18 65.92
C SER A 242 -88.76 106.62 65.95
N GLU A 243 -89.62 105.99 65.15
CA GLU A 243 -91.06 106.30 65.10
C GLU A 243 -91.77 105.89 66.40
N SER A 244 -91.47 104.70 66.95
CA SER A 244 -92.00 104.28 68.26
C SER A 244 -91.49 105.17 69.42
N GLN A 245 -90.22 105.57 69.43
CA GLN A 245 -89.73 106.53 70.43
C GLN A 245 -90.41 107.92 70.31
N LYS A 246 -90.86 108.30 69.11
CA LYS A 246 -91.64 109.52 68.87
C LYS A 246 -93.07 109.40 69.39
N THR A 247 -93.75 108.26 69.22
CA THR A 247 -95.11 108.05 69.76
C THR A 247 -95.13 108.03 71.29
N CYS A 248 -94.12 107.44 71.95
CA CYS A 248 -93.99 107.48 73.42
C CYS A 248 -93.91 108.93 73.95
N LYS A 249 -93.15 109.80 73.28
CA LYS A 249 -93.02 111.23 73.65
C LYS A 249 -94.34 112.01 73.50
N ASP A 250 -95.15 111.68 72.49
CA ASP A 250 -96.49 112.27 72.31
C ASP A 250 -97.46 111.83 73.43
N LEU A 251 -97.47 110.52 73.75
CA LEU A 251 -98.31 109.97 74.81
C LEU A 251 -97.96 110.55 76.19
N GLU A 252 -96.68 110.79 76.50
CA GLU A 252 -96.29 111.53 77.70
C GLU A 252 -96.85 112.97 77.73
N GLY A 253 -96.81 113.67 76.60
CA GLY A 253 -97.37 115.02 76.48
C GLY A 253 -98.87 115.04 76.77
N ARG A 254 -99.60 114.09 76.18
CA ARG A 254 -101.05 113.91 76.41
C ARG A 254 -101.37 113.58 77.86
N LEU A 255 -100.60 112.71 78.51
CA LEU A 255 -100.77 112.37 79.94
C LEU A 255 -100.51 113.58 80.85
N LYS A 256 -99.50 114.41 80.54
CA LYS A 256 -99.21 115.66 81.27
C LYS A 256 -100.37 116.65 81.15
N HIS A 257 -100.96 116.80 79.95
CA HIS A 257 -102.16 117.63 79.74
C HIS A 257 -103.38 117.13 80.54
N GLN A 258 -103.65 115.81 80.53
CA GLN A 258 -104.77 115.21 81.26
C GLN A 258 -104.65 115.37 82.79
N LYS A 259 -103.43 115.31 83.35
CA LYS A 259 -103.19 115.51 84.79
C LYS A 259 -103.53 116.94 85.23
N SER A 260 -103.19 117.96 84.43
CA SER A 260 -103.54 119.36 84.73
C SER A 260 -105.05 119.61 84.76
N LEU A 261 -105.83 118.92 83.93
CA LEU A 261 -107.29 119.04 83.90
C LEU A 261 -107.98 118.44 85.14
N PHE A 262 -107.37 117.45 85.80
CA PHE A 262 -107.97 116.77 86.95
C PHE A 262 -107.84 117.58 88.25
N ALA A 263 -106.76 118.35 88.40
CA ALA A 263 -106.49 119.16 89.59
C ALA A 263 -107.48 120.33 89.79
N ALA A 264 -108.13 120.78 88.73
CA ALA A 264 -109.00 121.97 88.75
C ALA A 264 -110.47 121.69 89.14
N ARG A 265 -110.88 120.43 89.35
CA ARG A 265 -112.31 120.07 89.32
C ARG A 265 -113.04 120.07 90.68
N ASN A 266 -112.33 119.93 91.81
CA ASN A 266 -112.94 119.67 93.11
C ASN A 266 -112.58 120.74 94.16
N SER A 267 -113.42 121.76 94.30
CA SER A 267 -113.33 122.74 95.40
C SER A 267 -114.69 122.97 96.06
N GLY A 268 -114.88 122.34 97.22
CA GLY A 268 -115.88 122.68 98.24
C GLY A 268 -117.31 122.15 98.04
N GLN A 269 -117.80 121.38 99.01
CA GLN A 269 -119.19 121.49 99.45
C GLN A 269 -119.28 121.22 100.97
N VAL A 270 -120.19 121.94 101.63
CA VAL A 270 -120.42 121.93 103.09
C VAL A 270 -121.68 121.14 103.41
N GLY A 271 -121.77 120.54 104.61
CA GLY A 271 -122.98 119.86 105.08
C GLY A 271 -123.14 119.88 106.59
N GLY A 272 -124.06 120.70 107.09
CA GLY A 272 -124.45 120.76 108.50
C GLY A 272 -125.71 121.60 108.71
N LEU A 273 -126.24 121.56 109.95
CA LEU A 273 -127.43 122.27 110.46
C LEU A 273 -128.82 121.80 109.99
N CYS A 274 -129.75 121.75 110.96
CA CYS A 274 -131.08 122.33 110.80
C CYS A 274 -131.61 122.77 112.19
N LEU A 275 -132.11 124.00 112.32
CA LEU A 275 -132.63 124.53 113.59
C LEU A 275 -134.02 123.97 113.97
N ASN A 276 -134.72 123.29 113.05
CA ASN A 276 -136.13 122.91 113.23
C ASN A 276 -136.36 121.66 114.11
N CYS A 277 -135.31 120.95 114.53
CA CYS A 277 -135.45 119.75 115.36
C CYS A 277 -135.83 120.06 116.83
N ALA A 278 -135.62 121.29 117.29
CA ALA A 278 -135.70 121.68 118.70
C ALA A 278 -137.12 121.74 119.32
N GLN A 279 -138.18 121.32 118.60
CA GLN A 279 -139.57 121.41 119.06
C GLN A 279 -140.41 120.12 118.86
N HIS A 280 -139.81 118.98 118.53
CA HIS A 280 -140.51 117.67 118.52
C HIS A 280 -140.17 116.77 119.73
N GLU A 281 -139.10 117.08 120.46
CA GLU A 281 -138.59 116.22 121.54
C GLU A 281 -139.38 116.34 122.86
N ALA A 282 -140.18 117.40 123.01
CA ALA A 282 -140.84 117.77 124.27
C ALA A 282 -142.13 116.99 124.63
N ILE A 283 -142.65 116.11 123.75
CA ILE A 283 -143.98 115.47 123.95
C ILE A 283 -143.97 113.94 123.77
N LEU A 284 -143.07 113.36 122.96
CA LEU A 284 -143.09 111.91 122.65
C LEU A 284 -142.14 111.04 123.50
N ALA A 285 -141.36 111.63 124.41
CA ALA A 285 -140.32 110.94 125.17
C ALA A 285 -140.81 109.95 126.25
N GLN A 286 -142.13 109.84 126.50
CA GLN A 286 -142.65 109.18 127.71
C GLN A 286 -143.11 107.71 127.51
N THR A 287 -143.31 107.20 126.28
CA THR A 287 -144.01 105.91 126.06
C THR A 287 -143.40 104.92 125.06
N HIS A 288 -142.43 105.28 124.20
CA HIS A 288 -141.94 104.37 123.14
C HIS A 288 -140.42 104.08 123.12
N CYS A 289 -139.63 104.70 123.99
CA CYS A 289 -138.16 104.73 123.89
C CYS A 289 -137.47 103.35 123.88
N ASN A 290 -137.97 102.37 124.64
CA ASN A 290 -137.30 101.07 124.83
C ASN A 290 -137.18 100.25 123.51
N VAL A 291 -138.22 100.26 122.65
CA VAL A 291 -138.22 99.53 121.37
C VAL A 291 -137.21 100.14 120.38
N HIS A 292 -137.06 101.47 120.39
CA HIS A 292 -136.08 102.15 119.54
C HIS A 292 -134.65 101.88 120.00
N VAL A 293 -134.37 101.90 121.31
CA VAL A 293 -133.04 101.56 121.87
C VAL A 293 -132.65 100.13 121.47
N GLN A 294 -133.49 99.13 121.71
CA GLN A 294 -133.20 97.73 121.35
C GLN A 294 -132.99 97.52 119.84
N THR A 295 -133.61 98.35 119.00
CA THR A 295 -133.43 98.31 117.54
C THR A 295 -132.10 98.95 117.13
N ILE A 296 -131.73 100.08 117.74
CA ILE A 296 -130.44 100.75 117.55
C ILE A 296 -129.29 99.85 118.02
N GLU A 297 -129.40 99.22 119.20
CA GLU A 297 -128.42 98.25 119.72
C GLU A 297 -128.25 97.02 118.82
N ARG A 298 -129.31 96.59 118.12
CA ARG A 298 -129.22 95.50 117.15
C ARG A 298 -128.48 95.94 115.89
N LEU A 299 -128.91 97.06 115.27
CA LEU A 299 -128.27 97.63 114.08
C LEU A 299 -126.81 98.05 114.33
N THR A 300 -126.49 98.45 115.56
CA THR A 300 -125.11 98.77 115.98
C THR A 300 -124.25 97.51 116.03
N ARG A 301 -124.76 96.40 116.59
CA ARG A 301 -124.07 95.10 116.56
C ARG A 301 -123.94 94.56 115.14
N GLU A 302 -125.02 94.56 114.35
CA GLU A 302 -125.00 94.14 112.94
C GLU A 302 -123.98 94.96 112.12
N ARG A 303 -123.85 96.28 112.38
CA ARG A 303 -122.79 97.13 111.81
C ARG A 303 -121.40 96.68 112.25
N ASP A 304 -121.20 96.40 113.53
CA ASP A 304 -119.89 96.05 114.08
C ASP A 304 -119.45 94.65 113.64
N ASP A 305 -120.35 93.67 113.64
CA ASP A 305 -120.15 92.34 113.05
C ASP A 305 -119.76 92.45 111.56
N LEU A 306 -120.42 93.34 110.80
CA LEU A 306 -120.08 93.61 109.39
C LEU A 306 -118.75 94.36 109.23
N MET A 307 -118.39 95.25 110.15
CA MET A 307 -117.11 95.96 110.14
C MET A 307 -115.94 95.04 110.48
N ASP A 308 -116.10 94.17 111.48
CA ASP A 308 -115.11 93.15 111.83
C ASP A 308 -114.97 92.09 110.73
N ALA A 309 -116.08 91.66 110.11
CA ALA A 309 -116.03 90.83 108.91
C ALA A 309 -115.29 91.54 107.75
N LEU A 310 -115.53 92.82 107.53
CA LEU A 310 -114.85 93.62 106.50
C LEU A 310 -113.37 93.88 106.82
N VAL A 311 -112.98 94.02 108.09
CA VAL A 311 -111.58 94.07 108.53
C VAL A 311 -110.90 92.71 108.32
N SER A 312 -111.57 91.61 108.70
CA SER A 312 -111.11 90.23 108.48
C SER A 312 -110.91 89.91 107.00
N VAL A 313 -111.87 90.25 106.13
CA VAL A 313 -111.74 90.11 104.67
C VAL A 313 -110.60 90.97 104.13
N ARG A 314 -110.45 92.23 104.58
CA ARG A 314 -109.31 93.08 104.19
C ARG A 314 -107.96 92.50 104.63
N GLN A 315 -107.89 91.84 105.78
CA GLN A 315 -106.68 91.18 106.26
C GLN A 315 -106.39 89.91 105.44
N SER A 316 -107.38 89.08 105.18
CA SER A 316 -107.27 87.89 104.32
C SER A 316 -106.84 88.24 102.89
N ILE A 317 -107.32 89.36 102.33
CA ILE A 317 -106.86 89.90 101.04
C ILE A 317 -105.38 90.29 101.07
N LYS A 318 -104.90 90.98 102.12
CA LYS A 318 -103.46 91.30 102.26
C LYS A 318 -102.60 90.04 102.35
N GLU A 319 -103.05 89.03 103.10
CA GLU A 319 -102.35 87.76 103.22
C GLU A 319 -102.36 86.97 101.91
N MET A 320 -103.44 87.06 101.13
CA MET A 320 -103.51 86.50 99.79
C MET A 320 -102.53 87.20 98.85
N GLN A 321 -102.50 88.53 98.84
CA GLN A 321 -101.55 89.34 98.06
C GLN A 321 -100.10 89.09 98.46
N GLN A 322 -99.81 88.88 99.75
CA GLN A 322 -98.47 88.53 100.21
C GLN A 322 -98.08 87.10 99.80
N ARG A 323 -99.00 86.14 99.87
CA ARG A 323 -98.79 84.77 99.38
C ARG A 323 -98.59 84.74 97.87
N GLU A 324 -99.37 85.52 97.12
CA GLU A 324 -99.22 85.74 95.68
C GLU A 324 -97.87 86.36 95.35
N SER A 325 -97.46 87.46 96.00
CA SER A 325 -96.14 88.07 95.80
C SER A 325 -94.99 87.12 96.11
N ASN A 326 -95.12 86.28 97.14
CA ASN A 326 -94.14 85.25 97.47
C ASN A 326 -94.10 84.13 96.42
N ALA A 327 -95.26 83.69 95.92
CA ALA A 327 -95.35 82.69 94.87
C ALA A 327 -94.79 83.20 93.54
N CYS A 328 -95.09 84.44 93.14
CA CYS A 328 -94.50 85.07 91.95
C CYS A 328 -92.97 85.10 92.04
N LYS A 329 -92.39 85.51 93.17
CA LYS A 329 -90.93 85.49 93.38
C LYS A 329 -90.32 84.09 93.34
N GLN A 330 -91.05 83.09 93.85
CA GLN A 330 -90.61 81.68 93.75
C GLN A 330 -90.66 81.19 92.29
N VAL A 331 -91.66 81.60 91.50
CA VAL A 331 -91.74 81.31 90.07
C VAL A 331 -90.66 82.05 89.29
N GLU A 332 -90.41 83.33 89.56
CA GLU A 332 -89.32 84.12 88.97
C GLU A 332 -87.95 83.44 89.19
N HIS A 333 -87.64 83.06 90.43
CA HIS A 333 -86.41 82.33 90.76
C HIS A 333 -86.36 80.93 90.12
N ALA A 334 -87.49 80.21 90.06
CA ALA A 334 -87.53 78.89 89.43
C ALA A 334 -87.33 78.97 87.90
N VAL A 335 -87.87 80.01 87.26
CA VAL A 335 -87.66 80.31 85.83
C VAL A 335 -86.20 80.68 85.59
N GLN A 336 -85.61 81.59 86.39
CA GLN A 336 -84.18 81.96 86.26
C GLN A 336 -83.26 80.74 86.38
N MET A 337 -83.44 79.90 87.41
CA MET A 337 -82.65 78.66 87.56
C MET A 337 -82.86 77.68 86.38
N ALA A 338 -84.06 77.62 85.81
CA ALA A 338 -84.34 76.79 84.65
C ALA A 338 -83.75 77.37 83.35
N GLU A 339 -83.71 78.69 83.19
CA GLU A 339 -83.07 79.38 82.07
C GLU A 339 -81.54 79.22 82.12
N GLU A 340 -80.91 79.40 83.28
CA GLU A 340 -79.48 79.13 83.49
C GLU A 340 -79.11 77.66 83.21
N ALA A 341 -79.91 76.72 83.73
CA ALA A 341 -79.71 75.29 83.47
C ALA A 341 -79.90 74.93 81.99
N ASN A 342 -80.85 75.56 81.29
CA ASN A 342 -81.02 75.38 79.85
C ASN A 342 -79.89 76.04 79.03
N PHE A 343 -79.34 77.17 79.48
CA PHE A 343 -78.20 77.84 78.85
C PHE A 343 -76.94 76.97 78.93
N GLU A 344 -76.56 76.51 80.13
CA GLU A 344 -75.39 75.64 80.30
C GLU A 344 -75.59 74.27 79.62
N LYS A 345 -76.81 73.71 79.61
CA LYS A 345 -77.15 72.54 78.79
C LYS A 345 -76.94 72.79 77.29
N THR A 346 -77.37 73.94 76.78
CA THR A 346 -77.24 74.30 75.36
C THR A 346 -75.77 74.48 74.98
N LYS A 347 -75.00 75.17 75.82
CA LYS A 347 -73.55 75.34 75.71
C LYS A 347 -72.80 74.00 75.73
N ALA A 348 -73.17 73.09 76.63
CA ALA A 348 -72.63 71.72 76.65
C ALA A 348 -72.97 70.94 75.37
N LEU A 349 -74.21 71.03 74.87
CA LEU A 349 -74.62 70.39 73.61
C LEU A 349 -73.81 70.92 72.41
N VAL A 350 -73.65 72.24 72.28
CA VAL A 350 -72.85 72.88 71.23
C VAL A 350 -71.39 72.42 71.31
N HIS A 351 -70.79 72.34 72.50
CA HIS A 351 -69.43 71.80 72.65
C HIS A 351 -69.35 70.30 72.29
N CYS A 352 -70.37 69.50 72.63
CA CYS A 352 -70.44 68.11 72.18
C CYS A 352 -70.58 67.97 70.67
N GLU A 353 -71.29 68.88 69.98
CA GLU A 353 -71.42 68.90 68.52
C GLU A 353 -70.14 69.38 67.82
N GLN A 354 -69.44 70.36 68.40
CA GLN A 354 -68.11 70.77 67.97
C GLN A 354 -67.10 69.61 68.07
N LEU A 355 -67.07 68.91 69.21
CA LEU A 355 -66.19 67.75 69.38
C LEU A 355 -66.56 66.58 68.45
N LYS A 356 -67.85 66.28 68.26
CA LYS A 356 -68.32 65.27 67.28
C LYS A 356 -67.90 65.61 65.85
N SER A 357 -68.04 66.87 65.44
CA SER A 357 -67.70 67.29 64.07
C SER A 357 -66.20 67.28 63.81
N GLU A 358 -65.35 67.64 64.78
CA GLU A 358 -63.90 67.48 64.66
C GLU A 358 -63.46 66.00 64.69
N MET A 359 -64.07 65.16 65.54
CA MET A 359 -63.82 63.72 65.54
C MET A 359 -64.20 63.07 64.20
N GLU A 360 -65.34 63.42 63.62
CA GLU A 360 -65.76 62.95 62.30
C GLU A 360 -64.85 63.52 61.19
N ARG A 361 -64.36 64.76 61.31
CA ARG A 361 -63.39 65.35 60.37
C ARG A 361 -62.04 64.60 60.42
N GLN A 362 -61.54 64.25 61.60
CA GLN A 362 -60.31 63.48 61.77
C GLN A 362 -60.48 62.04 61.27
N LYS A 363 -61.61 61.39 61.56
CA LYS A 363 -61.98 60.09 60.98
C LYS A 363 -61.97 60.14 59.44
N ASN A 364 -62.66 61.10 58.83
CA ASN A 364 -62.68 61.28 57.37
C ASN A 364 -61.29 61.58 56.78
N TYR A 365 -60.40 62.22 57.53
CA TYR A 365 -59.01 62.44 57.11
C TYR A 365 -58.21 61.12 57.14
N LEU A 366 -58.30 60.36 58.24
CA LEU A 366 -57.63 59.07 58.39
C LEU A 366 -58.16 58.02 57.40
N GLU A 367 -59.47 57.99 57.12
CA GLU A 367 -60.10 57.12 56.13
C GLU A 367 -59.59 57.44 54.70
N LYS A 368 -59.41 58.73 54.37
CA LYS A 368 -58.85 59.17 53.08
C LYS A 368 -57.37 58.86 52.95
N GLU A 369 -56.58 59.07 53.99
CA GLU A 369 -55.15 58.72 54.00
C GLU A 369 -54.97 57.20 53.90
N LEU A 370 -55.76 56.41 54.64
CA LEU A 370 -55.77 54.94 54.54
C LEU A 370 -56.12 54.48 53.13
N ALA A 371 -57.15 55.08 52.50
CA ALA A 371 -57.51 54.78 51.11
C ALA A 371 -56.38 55.16 50.13
N ALA A 372 -55.72 56.30 50.31
CA ALA A 372 -54.58 56.72 49.49
C ALA A 372 -53.38 55.75 49.62
N GLN A 373 -53.06 55.32 50.84
CA GLN A 373 -52.00 54.34 51.10
C GLN A 373 -52.35 52.94 50.58
N LEU A 374 -53.62 52.53 50.63
CA LEU A 374 -54.08 51.27 50.04
C LEU A 374 -54.01 51.30 48.51
N ASN A 375 -54.44 52.40 47.88
CA ASN A 375 -54.32 52.58 46.43
C ASN A 375 -52.85 52.60 46.00
N LYS A 376 -51.98 53.37 46.66
CA LYS A 376 -50.54 53.39 46.38
C LYS A 376 -49.90 52.00 46.47
N ARG A 377 -50.27 51.20 47.48
CA ARG A 377 -49.82 49.79 47.61
C ARG A 377 -50.41 48.86 46.56
N ALA A 378 -51.55 49.19 45.97
CA ALA A 378 -52.10 48.47 44.81
C ALA A 378 -51.34 48.84 43.54
N ASP A 379 -51.11 50.14 43.28
CA ASP A 379 -50.32 50.66 42.16
C ASP A 379 -48.88 50.08 42.16
N GLU A 380 -48.23 50.07 43.33
CA GLU A 380 -46.90 49.45 43.53
C GLU A 380 -46.92 47.94 43.23
N LYS A 381 -47.95 47.22 43.68
CA LYS A 381 -48.12 45.79 43.37
C LYS A 381 -48.43 45.54 41.90
N GLU A 382 -49.13 46.42 41.22
CA GLU A 382 -49.39 46.31 39.79
C GLU A 382 -48.18 46.69 38.93
N ALA A 383 -47.37 47.66 39.38
CA ALA A 383 -46.07 47.96 38.79
C ALA A 383 -45.14 46.74 38.88
N LEU A 384 -44.99 46.16 40.08
CA LEU A 384 -44.19 44.95 40.26
C LEU A 384 -44.72 43.77 39.42
N ARG A 385 -46.04 43.56 39.35
CA ARG A 385 -46.62 42.52 38.47
C ARG A 385 -46.37 42.78 36.99
N ARG A 386 -46.31 44.04 36.54
CA ARG A 386 -46.02 44.39 35.15
C ARG A 386 -44.56 44.11 34.79
N GLU A 387 -43.60 44.50 35.64
CA GLU A 387 -42.19 44.17 35.39
C GLU A 387 -41.93 42.65 35.51
N MET A 388 -42.42 41.98 36.57
CA MET A 388 -42.33 40.51 36.71
C MET A 388 -43.04 39.75 35.56
N LYS A 389 -44.01 40.36 34.89
CA LYS A 389 -44.62 39.79 33.67
C LYS A 389 -43.70 40.00 32.47
N LYS A 390 -43.21 41.22 32.26
CA LYS A 390 -42.30 41.58 31.18
C LYS A 390 -41.02 40.73 31.22
N GLU A 391 -40.39 40.59 32.38
CA GLU A 391 -39.21 39.72 32.56
C GLU A 391 -39.49 38.26 32.15
N ARG A 392 -40.70 37.74 32.42
CA ARG A 392 -41.12 36.41 31.96
C ARG A 392 -41.37 36.34 30.46
N GLU A 393 -41.90 37.40 29.86
CA GLU A 393 -42.09 37.50 28.40
C GLU A 393 -40.74 37.63 27.67
N ASP A 394 -39.79 38.40 28.21
CA ASP A 394 -38.42 38.55 27.73
C ASP A 394 -37.61 37.22 27.87
N LEU A 395 -37.70 36.55 29.03
CA LEU A 395 -37.10 35.23 29.23
C LEU A 395 -37.73 34.15 28.34
N ALA A 396 -39.05 34.16 28.16
CA ALA A 396 -39.71 33.23 27.23
C ALA A 396 -39.27 33.49 25.78
N ALA A 397 -39.14 34.75 25.37
CA ALA A 397 -38.60 35.11 24.06
C ALA A 397 -37.17 34.56 23.89
N MET A 398 -36.29 34.77 24.87
CA MET A 398 -34.91 34.23 24.88
C MET A 398 -34.90 32.70 24.78
N VAL A 399 -35.72 31.98 25.57
CA VAL A 399 -35.83 30.52 25.50
C VAL A 399 -36.30 30.06 24.11
N THR A 400 -37.28 30.73 23.49
CA THR A 400 -37.71 30.38 22.12
C THR A 400 -36.72 30.79 21.03
N ALA A 401 -35.76 31.68 21.29
CA ALA A 401 -34.64 31.95 20.39
C ALA A 401 -33.62 30.81 20.49
N LEU A 402 -33.14 30.53 21.70
CA LEU A 402 -32.19 29.44 21.96
C LEU A 402 -32.72 28.06 21.49
N SER A 403 -34.02 27.79 21.63
CA SER A 403 -34.64 26.55 21.11
C SER A 403 -34.60 26.45 19.58
N LYS A 404 -34.65 27.58 18.85
CA LYS A 404 -34.50 27.60 17.38
C LYS A 404 -33.03 27.39 17.00
N ASP A 405 -32.12 28.03 17.72
CA ASP A 405 -30.68 27.91 17.48
C ASP A 405 -30.20 26.47 17.73
N VAL A 406 -30.70 25.81 18.79
CA VAL A 406 -30.50 24.38 19.05
C VAL A 406 -31.04 23.54 17.89
N ALA A 407 -32.29 23.72 17.47
CA ALA A 407 -32.86 22.95 16.34
C ALA A 407 -32.10 23.17 15.01
N VAL A 408 -31.55 24.36 14.79
CA VAL A 408 -30.70 24.68 13.64
C VAL A 408 -29.33 24.00 13.73
N LEU A 409 -28.75 23.89 14.93
CA LEU A 409 -27.49 23.17 15.17
C LEU A 409 -27.68 21.65 15.06
N GLU A 410 -28.77 21.10 15.60
CA GLU A 410 -29.15 19.69 15.45
C GLU A 410 -29.30 19.31 13.96
N ALA A 411 -30.03 20.11 13.18
CA ALA A 411 -30.18 19.90 11.74
C ALA A 411 -28.87 20.07 10.93
N GLN A 412 -27.87 20.78 11.46
CA GLN A 412 -26.52 20.83 10.89
C GLN A 412 -25.71 19.59 11.28
N LEU A 413 -25.76 19.16 12.54
CA LEU A 413 -25.10 17.94 13.01
C LEU A 413 -25.60 16.69 12.27
N GLU A 414 -26.92 16.57 12.07
CA GLU A 414 -27.48 15.49 11.24
C GLU A 414 -26.97 15.51 9.79
N ARG A 415 -26.80 16.71 9.22
CA ARG A 415 -26.32 16.87 7.84
C ARG A 415 -24.86 16.42 7.74
N ILE A 416 -24.02 16.91 8.65
CA ILE A 416 -22.60 16.52 8.75
C ILE A 416 -22.47 15.03 9.03
N ALA A 417 -23.35 14.44 9.85
CA ALA A 417 -23.38 12.99 10.09
C ALA A 417 -23.74 12.20 8.82
N ARG A 418 -24.72 12.65 8.03
CA ARG A 418 -25.09 12.04 6.74
C ARG A 418 -23.97 12.17 5.71
N GLU A 419 -23.33 13.33 5.63
CA GLU A 419 -22.18 13.58 4.75
C GLU A 419 -20.96 12.72 5.14
N LYS A 420 -20.62 12.66 6.44
CA LYS A 420 -19.59 11.78 6.99
C LYS A 420 -19.86 10.31 6.64
N ASN A 421 -21.09 9.83 6.84
CA ASN A 421 -21.43 8.43 6.56
C ASN A 421 -21.36 8.12 5.06
N SER A 422 -21.76 9.06 4.19
CA SER A 422 -21.59 8.92 2.73
C SER A 422 -20.11 8.83 2.32
N LEU A 423 -19.25 9.69 2.89
CA LEU A 423 -17.81 9.66 2.64
C LEU A 423 -17.15 8.38 3.21
N ALA A 424 -17.61 7.88 4.36
CA ALA A 424 -17.16 6.61 4.91
C ALA A 424 -17.51 5.43 3.99
N SER A 425 -18.74 5.35 3.49
CA SER A 425 -19.14 4.30 2.54
C SER A 425 -18.37 4.37 1.23
N GLN A 426 -18.08 5.56 0.70
CA GLN A 426 -17.23 5.75 -0.49
C GLN A 426 -15.78 5.30 -0.24
N LEU A 427 -15.25 5.54 0.95
CA LEU A 427 -13.91 5.08 1.36
C LEU A 427 -13.87 3.56 1.52
N GLU A 428 -14.88 2.95 2.16
CA GLU A 428 -15.02 1.50 2.29
C GLU A 428 -15.15 0.81 0.92
N GLU A 429 -15.95 1.37 0.00
CA GLU A 429 -16.06 0.88 -1.38
C GLU A 429 -14.70 0.98 -2.10
N SER A 430 -14.02 2.13 -2.01
CA SER A 430 -12.69 2.33 -2.60
C SER A 430 -11.65 1.35 -2.04
N GLN A 431 -11.68 1.05 -0.74
CA GLN A 431 -10.81 0.05 -0.12
C GLN A 431 -11.13 -1.37 -0.60
N CYS A 432 -12.41 -1.72 -0.76
CA CYS A 432 -12.82 -3.01 -1.34
C CYS A 432 -12.37 -3.16 -2.79
N GLN A 433 -12.49 -2.10 -3.60
CA GLN A 433 -12.00 -2.08 -4.98
C GLN A 433 -10.47 -2.26 -5.02
N LEU A 434 -9.72 -1.51 -4.22
CA LEU A 434 -8.26 -1.66 -4.12
C LEU A 434 -7.84 -3.06 -3.69
N ALA A 435 -8.44 -3.64 -2.65
CA ALA A 435 -8.16 -4.99 -2.19
C ALA A 435 -8.46 -6.05 -3.28
N SER A 436 -9.50 -5.84 -4.09
CA SER A 436 -9.81 -6.72 -5.22
C SER A 436 -8.72 -6.64 -6.30
N HIS A 437 -8.27 -5.45 -6.67
CA HIS A 437 -7.19 -5.26 -7.64
C HIS A 437 -5.83 -5.73 -7.13
N GLU A 438 -5.53 -5.61 -5.83
CA GLU A 438 -4.35 -6.24 -5.22
C GLU A 438 -4.41 -7.77 -5.33
N MET A 439 -5.58 -8.39 -5.12
CA MET A 439 -5.75 -9.83 -5.29
C MET A 439 -5.58 -10.25 -6.77
N GLU A 440 -6.15 -9.50 -7.71
CA GLU A 440 -5.97 -9.71 -9.15
C GLU A 440 -4.52 -9.56 -9.58
N MET A 441 -3.84 -8.49 -9.15
CA MET A 441 -2.44 -8.25 -9.47
C MET A 441 -1.53 -9.32 -8.87
N ASN A 442 -1.77 -9.74 -7.62
CA ASN A 442 -1.04 -10.86 -7.02
C ASN A 442 -1.24 -12.18 -7.78
N LYS A 443 -2.45 -12.44 -8.30
CA LYS A 443 -2.76 -13.59 -9.16
C LYS A 443 -2.01 -13.51 -10.49
N VAL A 444 -2.01 -12.35 -11.16
CA VAL A 444 -1.27 -12.11 -12.43
C VAL A 444 0.24 -12.22 -12.22
N CYS A 445 0.79 -11.66 -11.14
CA CYS A 445 2.20 -11.84 -10.77
C CYS A 445 2.51 -13.31 -10.42
N GLY A 446 1.58 -14.05 -9.81
CA GLY A 446 1.69 -15.49 -9.58
C GLY A 446 1.83 -16.27 -10.89
N GLU A 447 0.92 -16.05 -11.82
CA GLU A 447 0.91 -16.68 -13.15
C GLU A 447 2.16 -16.31 -13.96
N MET A 448 2.54 -15.02 -14.00
CA MET A 448 3.76 -14.57 -14.68
C MET A 448 5.03 -15.22 -14.10
N ARG A 449 5.13 -15.38 -12.77
CA ARG A 449 6.23 -16.11 -12.12
C ARG A 449 6.21 -17.60 -12.47
N TYR A 450 5.04 -18.21 -12.57
CA TYR A 450 4.89 -19.61 -13.00
C TYR A 450 5.34 -19.80 -14.46
N GLN A 451 4.91 -18.93 -15.38
CA GLN A 451 5.31 -18.96 -16.79
C GLN A 451 6.81 -18.66 -16.99
N LEU A 452 7.38 -17.72 -16.24
CA LEU A 452 8.82 -17.43 -16.23
C LEU A 452 9.63 -18.65 -15.73
N ASN A 453 9.18 -19.32 -14.67
CA ASN A 453 9.84 -20.55 -14.20
C ASN A 453 9.70 -21.70 -15.21
N GLN A 454 8.53 -21.87 -15.84
CA GLN A 454 8.32 -22.90 -16.85
C GLN A 454 9.18 -22.68 -18.11
N THR A 455 9.29 -21.42 -18.58
CA THR A 455 10.15 -21.07 -19.73
C THR A 455 11.63 -21.18 -19.39
N LYS A 456 12.04 -20.80 -18.17
CA LYS A 456 13.40 -21.05 -17.66
C LYS A 456 13.74 -22.54 -17.64
N MET A 457 12.88 -23.41 -17.09
CA MET A 457 13.13 -24.86 -17.07
C MET A 457 13.26 -25.44 -18.48
N LYS A 458 12.42 -25.01 -19.43
CA LYS A 458 12.53 -25.40 -20.85
C LYS A 458 13.85 -24.94 -21.48
N LYS A 459 14.30 -23.71 -21.18
CA LYS A 459 15.59 -23.18 -21.63
C LYS A 459 16.77 -23.98 -21.06
N ASP A 460 16.77 -24.22 -19.75
CA ASP A 460 17.91 -24.84 -19.06
C ASP A 460 18.10 -26.32 -19.46
N GLU A 461 17.00 -27.01 -19.81
CA GLU A 461 17.03 -28.34 -20.43
C GLU A 461 17.48 -28.30 -21.90
N ALA A 462 17.01 -27.34 -22.72
CA ALA A 462 17.50 -27.16 -24.09
C ALA A 462 19.01 -26.80 -24.14
N GLU A 463 19.51 -26.03 -23.17
CA GLU A 463 20.95 -25.80 -23.00
C GLU A 463 21.71 -27.06 -22.58
N LYS A 464 21.07 -27.97 -21.83
CA LYS A 464 21.64 -29.28 -21.45
C LYS A 464 21.72 -30.20 -22.66
N GLU A 465 20.66 -30.33 -23.45
CA GLU A 465 20.69 -31.04 -24.73
C GLU A 465 21.79 -30.47 -25.65
N LEU A 466 21.87 -29.14 -25.81
CA LEU A 466 22.90 -28.49 -26.62
C LEU A 466 24.32 -28.77 -26.12
N ARG A 467 24.54 -28.79 -24.79
CA ARG A 467 25.81 -29.22 -24.17
C ARG A 467 26.11 -30.69 -24.50
N GLU A 468 25.14 -31.58 -24.38
CA GLU A 468 25.31 -32.99 -24.73
C GLU A 468 25.64 -33.19 -26.21
N TYR A 469 24.89 -32.59 -27.13
CA TYR A 469 25.16 -32.63 -28.57
C TYR A 469 26.57 -32.12 -28.89
N ARG A 470 26.99 -30.98 -28.31
CA ARG A 470 28.37 -30.49 -28.46
C ARG A 470 29.41 -31.52 -28.02
N THR A 471 29.24 -32.18 -26.87
CA THR A 471 30.17 -33.24 -26.44
C THR A 471 30.10 -34.52 -27.29
N LYS A 472 28.95 -34.83 -27.91
CA LYS A 472 28.83 -35.96 -28.86
C LYS A 472 29.62 -35.63 -30.14
N THR A 473 29.41 -34.44 -30.71
CA THR A 473 30.15 -33.96 -31.90
C THR A 473 31.65 -33.84 -31.68
N ILE A 474 32.10 -33.35 -30.51
CA ILE A 474 33.54 -33.29 -30.17
C ILE A 474 34.15 -34.70 -30.17
N ARG A 475 33.54 -35.68 -29.48
CA ARG A 475 34.02 -37.08 -29.48
C ARG A 475 34.00 -37.71 -30.87
N GLU A 476 33.01 -37.39 -31.69
CA GLU A 476 32.98 -37.84 -33.09
C GLU A 476 34.12 -37.24 -33.93
N LEU A 477 34.50 -35.99 -33.69
CA LEU A 477 35.65 -35.35 -34.35
C LEU A 477 36.95 -36.00 -33.85
N GLU A 478 37.15 -36.15 -32.54
CA GLU A 478 38.30 -36.88 -31.97
C GLU A 478 38.47 -38.29 -32.58
N ILE A 479 37.38 -39.04 -32.78
CA ILE A 479 37.40 -40.36 -33.43
C ILE A 479 37.74 -40.27 -34.93
N LYS A 480 37.28 -39.23 -35.64
CA LYS A 480 37.61 -38.98 -37.04
C LYS A 480 39.07 -38.57 -37.20
N ASP A 481 39.58 -37.71 -36.32
CA ASP A 481 40.96 -37.25 -36.30
C ASP A 481 41.92 -38.40 -35.99
N GLN A 482 41.64 -39.22 -34.96
CA GLN A 482 42.39 -40.47 -34.70
C GLN A 482 42.37 -41.45 -35.89
N LYS A 483 41.34 -41.41 -36.74
CA LYS A 483 41.29 -42.22 -37.97
C LYS A 483 42.09 -41.58 -39.10
N ILE A 484 42.10 -40.26 -39.21
CA ILE A 484 42.95 -39.51 -40.15
C ILE A 484 44.43 -39.72 -39.80
N GLU A 485 44.81 -39.68 -38.53
CA GLU A 485 46.17 -39.99 -38.06
C GLU A 485 46.59 -41.42 -38.44
N LYS A 486 45.75 -42.42 -38.17
CA LYS A 486 46.02 -43.84 -38.55
C LYS A 486 46.20 -43.99 -40.05
N LEU A 487 45.28 -43.43 -40.85
CA LEU A 487 45.38 -43.45 -42.31
C LEU A 487 46.60 -42.66 -42.82
N GLY A 488 47.00 -41.60 -42.13
CA GLY A 488 48.23 -40.84 -42.42
C GLY A 488 49.50 -41.64 -42.14
N LEU A 489 49.54 -42.41 -41.05
CA LEU A 489 50.64 -43.34 -40.75
C LEU A 489 50.69 -44.50 -41.76
N GLU A 490 49.54 -45.07 -42.13
CA GLU A 490 49.45 -46.09 -43.18
C GLU A 490 49.89 -45.55 -44.55
N LEU A 491 49.47 -44.33 -44.91
CA LEU A 491 49.87 -43.65 -46.14
C LEU A 491 51.38 -43.35 -46.15
N ASN A 492 51.94 -42.87 -45.05
CA ASN A 492 53.38 -42.62 -44.91
C ASN A 492 54.18 -43.92 -44.99
N GLY A 493 53.72 -45.01 -44.37
CA GLY A 493 54.35 -46.32 -44.48
C GLY A 493 54.25 -46.93 -45.89
N ASN A 494 53.14 -46.69 -46.60
CA ASN A 494 53.01 -47.03 -48.02
C ASN A 494 53.95 -46.19 -48.90
N LYS A 495 54.05 -44.88 -48.61
CA LYS A 495 54.95 -43.97 -49.32
C LYS A 495 56.41 -44.36 -49.12
N GLN A 496 56.85 -44.64 -47.89
CA GLN A 496 58.21 -45.12 -47.60
C GLN A 496 58.53 -46.44 -48.31
N ARG A 497 57.58 -47.39 -48.34
CA ARG A 497 57.73 -48.63 -49.14
C ARG A 497 57.84 -48.35 -50.64
N LEU A 498 57.07 -47.40 -51.17
CA LEU A 498 57.14 -47.00 -52.57
C LEU A 498 58.45 -46.28 -52.90
N GLU A 499 58.93 -45.41 -52.01
CA GLU A 499 60.23 -44.72 -52.12
C GLU A 499 61.39 -45.72 -52.07
N GLN A 500 61.35 -46.70 -51.17
CA GLN A 500 62.33 -47.80 -51.13
C GLN A 500 62.29 -48.63 -52.42
N VAL A 501 61.12 -49.12 -52.85
CA VAL A 501 61.01 -49.90 -54.10
C VAL A 501 61.42 -49.07 -55.32
N GLN A 502 61.17 -47.76 -55.33
CA GLN A 502 61.66 -46.85 -56.38
C GLN A 502 63.19 -46.71 -56.33
N GLN A 503 63.80 -46.66 -55.14
CA GLN A 503 65.25 -46.68 -54.96
C GLN A 503 65.84 -48.02 -55.43
N ASP A 504 65.30 -49.15 -54.98
CA ASP A 504 65.70 -50.51 -55.38
C ASP A 504 65.63 -50.65 -56.92
N VAL A 505 64.59 -50.10 -57.55
CA VAL A 505 64.44 -50.06 -59.02
C VAL A 505 65.46 -49.12 -59.68
N THR A 506 65.86 -48.01 -59.06
CA THR A 506 66.97 -47.19 -59.60
C THR A 506 68.33 -47.87 -59.45
N GLU A 507 68.59 -48.53 -58.32
CA GLU A 507 69.82 -49.29 -58.10
C GLU A 507 69.93 -50.46 -59.07
N ALA A 508 68.85 -51.25 -59.23
CA ALA A 508 68.77 -52.32 -60.23
C ALA A 508 68.88 -51.80 -61.68
N ARG A 509 68.38 -50.60 -61.98
CA ARG A 509 68.60 -49.94 -63.29
C ARG A 509 70.05 -49.53 -63.49
N GLU A 510 70.70 -49.00 -62.46
CA GLU A 510 72.14 -48.72 -62.54
C GLU A 510 72.96 -50.01 -62.70
N GLU A 511 72.60 -51.10 -62.03
CA GLU A 511 73.23 -52.41 -62.24
C GLU A 511 73.00 -52.92 -63.66
N CYS A 512 71.79 -52.78 -64.21
CA CYS A 512 71.52 -53.10 -65.62
C CYS A 512 72.35 -52.22 -66.57
N LEU A 513 72.57 -50.94 -66.26
CA LEU A 513 73.46 -50.06 -67.04
C LEU A 513 74.93 -50.49 -66.91
N LYS A 514 75.42 -50.77 -65.69
CA LYS A 514 76.79 -51.28 -65.42
C LYS A 514 77.03 -52.62 -66.14
N LEU A 515 76.05 -53.51 -66.18
CA LEU A 515 76.08 -54.78 -66.92
C LEU A 515 76.00 -54.56 -68.44
N THR A 516 75.23 -53.59 -68.92
CA THR A 516 75.16 -53.22 -70.36
C THR A 516 76.46 -52.56 -70.83
N GLU A 517 77.12 -51.78 -69.98
CA GLU A 517 78.48 -51.28 -70.20
C GLU A 517 79.50 -52.40 -70.24
N LEU A 518 79.43 -53.37 -69.33
CA LEU A 518 80.33 -54.54 -69.34
C LEU A 518 80.09 -55.43 -70.57
N LEU A 519 78.82 -55.62 -70.96
CA LEU A 519 78.44 -56.32 -72.18
C LEU A 519 79.00 -55.61 -73.40
N SER A 520 78.74 -54.32 -73.59
CA SER A 520 79.25 -53.55 -74.75
C SER A 520 80.79 -53.46 -74.78
N LYS A 521 81.46 -53.40 -73.62
CA LYS A 521 82.94 -53.54 -73.52
C LYS A 521 83.40 -54.94 -73.97
N SER A 522 82.68 -55.99 -73.61
CA SER A 522 82.96 -57.38 -74.02
C SER A 522 82.64 -57.63 -75.50
N GLU A 523 81.55 -57.07 -76.03
CA GLU A 523 81.18 -57.11 -77.45
C GLU A 523 82.18 -56.33 -78.30
N HIS A 524 82.70 -55.20 -77.81
CA HIS A 524 83.78 -54.46 -78.46
C HIS A 524 85.09 -55.26 -78.47
N GLN A 525 85.47 -55.89 -77.36
CA GLN A 525 86.60 -56.83 -77.32
C GLN A 525 86.40 -58.00 -78.31
N LEU A 526 85.21 -58.61 -78.32
CA LEU A 526 84.84 -59.67 -79.27
C LEU A 526 84.93 -59.19 -80.73
N HIS A 527 84.57 -57.94 -81.01
CA HIS A 527 84.70 -57.34 -82.34
C HIS A 527 86.17 -57.10 -82.71
N LEU A 528 87.00 -56.63 -81.78
CA LEU A 528 88.45 -56.53 -81.99
C LEU A 528 89.07 -57.91 -82.25
N THR A 529 88.75 -58.94 -81.46
CA THR A 529 89.24 -60.31 -81.69
C THR A 529 88.69 -60.92 -83.00
N ARG A 530 87.50 -60.50 -83.46
CA ARG A 530 87.00 -60.85 -84.80
C ARG A 530 87.82 -60.15 -85.90
N LEU A 531 88.14 -58.86 -85.77
CA LEU A 531 89.01 -58.14 -86.70
C LEU A 531 90.44 -58.68 -86.71
N GLU A 532 90.98 -59.09 -85.56
CA GLU A 532 92.27 -59.78 -85.45
C GLU A 532 92.23 -61.13 -86.17
N LYS A 533 91.18 -61.95 -85.93
CA LYS A 533 90.95 -63.19 -86.66
C LYS A 533 90.81 -62.95 -88.17
N GLU A 534 90.08 -61.92 -88.59
CA GLU A 534 89.87 -61.58 -90.00
C GLU A 534 91.18 -61.09 -90.64
N ASN A 535 92.02 -60.34 -89.94
CA ASN A 535 93.38 -59.98 -90.38
C ASN A 535 94.29 -61.22 -90.50
N ILE A 536 94.26 -62.14 -89.52
CA ILE A 536 94.99 -63.41 -89.58
C ILE A 536 94.50 -64.25 -90.77
N GLN A 537 93.18 -64.31 -90.99
CA GLN A 537 92.57 -65.06 -92.08
C GLN A 537 92.83 -64.41 -93.45
N HIS A 538 92.93 -63.08 -93.53
CA HIS A 538 93.40 -62.35 -94.71
C HIS A 538 94.89 -62.58 -94.97
N SER A 539 95.72 -62.61 -93.92
CA SER A 539 97.15 -62.92 -94.01
C SER A 539 97.34 -64.34 -94.57
N ILE A 540 96.68 -65.34 -93.98
CA ILE A 540 96.67 -66.73 -94.46
C ILE A 540 96.11 -66.82 -95.89
N SER A 541 95.07 -66.07 -96.24
CA SER A 541 94.53 -66.02 -97.61
C SER A 541 95.55 -65.46 -98.61
N ASN A 542 96.28 -64.42 -98.23
CA ASN A 542 97.29 -63.79 -99.07
C ASN A 542 98.55 -64.66 -99.19
N GLU A 543 98.96 -65.34 -98.11
CA GLU A 543 100.04 -66.33 -98.12
C GLU A 543 99.67 -67.55 -98.97
N ALA A 544 98.43 -68.03 -98.88
CA ALA A 544 97.92 -69.10 -99.74
C ALA A 544 97.89 -68.68 -101.23
N LYS A 545 97.48 -67.44 -101.55
CA LYS A 545 97.56 -66.89 -102.91
C LYS A 545 99.01 -66.76 -103.41
N ALA A 546 99.94 -66.37 -102.54
CA ALA A 546 101.37 -66.31 -102.88
C ALA A 546 101.94 -67.70 -103.19
N ARG A 547 101.61 -68.72 -102.38
CA ARG A 547 101.99 -70.12 -102.67
C ARG A 547 101.31 -70.66 -103.93
N ALA A 548 100.06 -70.28 -104.21
CA ALA A 548 99.36 -70.66 -105.44
C ALA A 548 100.03 -70.06 -106.68
N LEU A 549 100.43 -68.77 -106.65
CA LEU A 549 101.22 -68.14 -107.70
C LEU A 549 102.58 -68.82 -107.90
N GLN A 550 103.26 -69.19 -106.81
CA GLN A 550 104.54 -69.90 -106.87
C GLN A 550 104.39 -71.32 -107.46
N ALA A 551 103.26 -72.00 -107.20
CA ALA A 551 102.93 -73.29 -107.82
C ALA A 551 102.62 -73.12 -109.31
N GLN A 552 101.80 -72.14 -109.68
CA GLN A 552 101.44 -71.83 -111.06
C GLN A 552 102.66 -71.45 -111.93
N GLN A 553 103.62 -70.71 -111.37
CA GLN A 553 104.90 -70.43 -112.05
C GLN A 553 105.70 -71.71 -112.31
N ARG A 554 105.75 -72.64 -111.34
CA ARG A 554 106.36 -73.97 -111.53
C ARG A 554 105.66 -74.81 -112.60
N GLU A 555 104.33 -74.78 -112.65
CA GLU A 555 103.57 -75.45 -113.71
C GLU A 555 103.88 -74.86 -115.09
N GLN A 556 104.01 -73.54 -115.20
CA GLN A 556 104.38 -72.88 -116.47
C GLN A 556 105.80 -73.24 -116.93
N GLU A 557 106.78 -73.28 -116.02
CA GLU A 557 108.15 -73.75 -116.33
C GLU A 557 108.17 -75.22 -116.79
N LEU A 558 107.38 -76.09 -116.15
CA LEU A 558 107.27 -77.51 -116.52
C LEU A 558 106.54 -77.69 -117.86
N THR A 559 105.49 -76.90 -118.13
CA THR A 559 104.73 -76.97 -119.39
C THR A 559 105.57 -76.52 -120.57
N GLN A 560 106.39 -75.46 -120.41
CA GLN A 560 107.35 -75.04 -121.45
C GLN A 560 108.40 -76.13 -121.75
N LYS A 561 108.91 -76.82 -120.72
CA LYS A 561 109.82 -77.97 -120.92
C LYS A 561 109.14 -79.17 -121.61
N MET A 562 107.87 -79.42 -121.30
CA MET A 562 107.09 -80.49 -121.92
C MET A 562 106.90 -80.22 -123.42
N GLN A 563 106.46 -79.00 -123.79
CA GLN A 563 106.33 -78.58 -125.19
C GLN A 563 107.67 -78.61 -125.95
N GLN A 564 108.79 -78.32 -125.28
CA GLN A 564 110.12 -78.42 -125.87
C GLN A 564 110.57 -79.88 -126.12
N MET A 565 110.12 -80.83 -125.29
CA MET A 565 110.33 -82.28 -125.50
C MET A 565 109.41 -82.84 -126.60
N GLU A 566 108.14 -82.43 -126.61
CA GLU A 566 107.14 -82.85 -127.59
C GLU A 566 107.58 -82.46 -129.02
N ALA A 567 108.02 -81.21 -129.23
CA ALA A 567 108.54 -80.75 -130.51
C ALA A 567 109.87 -81.41 -130.95
N GLN A 568 110.60 -82.07 -130.03
CA GLN A 568 111.74 -82.92 -130.39
C GLN A 568 111.29 -84.33 -130.78
N HIS A 569 110.27 -84.89 -130.11
CA HIS A 569 109.70 -86.18 -130.50
C HIS A 569 108.98 -86.14 -131.84
N GLU A 570 108.23 -85.08 -132.14
CA GLU A 570 107.45 -84.94 -133.38
C GLU A 570 108.36 -85.06 -134.62
N LYS A 571 109.54 -84.42 -134.60
CA LYS A 571 110.58 -84.60 -135.64
C LYS A 571 111.09 -86.03 -135.78
N THR A 572 111.31 -86.73 -134.66
CA THR A 572 111.75 -88.15 -134.72
C THR A 572 110.66 -89.08 -135.28
N VAL A 573 109.38 -88.69 -135.19
CA VAL A 573 108.27 -89.43 -135.81
C VAL A 573 108.21 -89.20 -137.32
N GLU A 574 108.38 -87.96 -137.79
CA GLU A 574 108.44 -87.66 -139.24
C GLU A 574 109.57 -88.43 -139.95
N GLU A 575 110.75 -88.52 -139.32
CA GLU A 575 111.87 -89.31 -139.85
C GLU A 575 111.53 -90.81 -139.93
N LEU A 576 110.82 -91.36 -138.93
CA LEU A 576 110.41 -92.77 -138.90
C LEU A 576 109.29 -93.10 -139.92
N ASP A 577 108.32 -92.22 -140.14
CA ASP A 577 107.28 -92.43 -141.16
C ASP A 577 107.85 -92.37 -142.59
N SER A 578 108.89 -91.56 -142.82
CA SER A 578 109.64 -91.58 -144.09
C SER A 578 110.31 -92.95 -144.35
N LEU A 579 110.78 -93.61 -143.29
CA LEU A 579 111.37 -94.94 -143.37
C LEU A 579 110.30 -96.02 -143.57
N LEU A 580 109.17 -95.90 -142.86
CA LEU A 580 108.05 -96.85 -142.92
C LEU A 580 107.38 -96.88 -144.31
N THR A 581 107.23 -95.73 -144.95
CA THR A 581 106.69 -95.63 -146.32
C THR A 581 107.61 -96.25 -147.38
N SER A 582 108.93 -96.20 -147.17
CA SER A 582 109.91 -96.88 -148.03
C SER A 582 109.81 -98.42 -147.95
N GLN A 583 109.56 -98.99 -146.76
CA GLN A 583 109.43 -100.44 -146.59
C GLN A 583 108.11 -100.98 -147.17
N ASN A 584 107.01 -100.23 -147.03
CA ASN A 584 105.71 -100.64 -147.54
C ASN A 584 105.67 -100.79 -149.08
N THR A 585 106.42 -99.97 -149.83
CA THR A 585 106.52 -100.11 -151.29
C THR A 585 107.36 -101.31 -151.74
N PHE A 586 108.25 -101.84 -150.90
CA PHE A 586 108.94 -103.11 -151.13
C PHE A 586 108.03 -104.32 -150.86
N ILE A 587 107.26 -104.27 -149.76
CA ILE A 587 106.29 -105.31 -149.39
C ILE A 587 105.19 -105.49 -150.45
N ALA A 588 104.79 -104.43 -151.15
CA ALA A 588 103.83 -104.51 -152.26
C ALA A 588 104.32 -105.43 -153.39
N LYS A 589 105.59 -105.32 -153.81
CA LYS A 589 106.16 -106.12 -154.91
C LYS A 589 106.24 -107.61 -154.59
N LEU A 590 106.45 -107.97 -153.31
CA LEU A 590 106.48 -109.36 -152.85
C LEU A 590 105.09 -110.01 -152.74
N LYS A 591 104.01 -109.23 -152.68
CA LYS A 591 102.64 -109.77 -152.56
C LYS A 591 102.03 -110.20 -153.90
N GLU A 592 102.43 -109.56 -155.00
CA GLU A 592 101.90 -109.85 -156.34
C GLU A 592 102.28 -111.26 -156.82
N GLU A 593 103.55 -111.64 -156.68
CA GLU A 593 104.05 -112.96 -157.12
C GLU A 593 103.46 -114.13 -156.31
N CYS A 594 103.16 -113.91 -155.02
CA CYS A 594 102.52 -114.93 -154.18
C CYS A 594 101.03 -115.14 -154.52
N PHE A 595 100.33 -114.15 -155.10
CA PHE A 595 98.88 -114.22 -155.34
C PHE A 595 98.49 -115.21 -156.45
N VAL A 596 99.38 -115.46 -157.41
CA VAL A 596 99.14 -116.40 -158.53
C VAL A 596 99.20 -117.86 -158.05
N LEU A 597 100.13 -118.18 -157.14
CA LEU A 597 100.35 -119.55 -156.64
C LEU A 597 99.26 -120.02 -155.65
N ALA A 598 98.65 -119.11 -154.89
CA ALA A 598 97.77 -119.48 -153.77
C ALA A 598 96.30 -119.79 -154.15
N LYS A 599 95.84 -119.49 -155.38
CA LYS A 599 94.39 -119.34 -155.61
C LYS A 599 93.60 -120.61 -155.98
N LYS A 600 94.22 -121.64 -156.58
CA LYS A 600 93.48 -122.82 -157.11
C LYS A 600 94.17 -124.19 -156.96
N LEU A 601 95.03 -124.34 -155.95
CA LEU A 601 95.28 -125.65 -155.32
C LEU A 601 94.44 -125.81 -154.05
N GLU A 602 93.13 -125.55 -154.18
CA GLU A 602 92.10 -125.96 -153.22
C GLU A 602 90.87 -126.52 -153.98
N GLN A 603 91.15 -127.19 -155.10
CA GLN A 603 90.28 -128.26 -155.65
C GLN A 603 91.00 -129.63 -155.61
N ILE A 604 92.22 -129.65 -155.06
CA ILE A 604 93.12 -130.75 -154.65
C ILE A 604 93.95 -130.20 -153.47
N SER A 605 94.41 -131.05 -152.51
CA SER A 605 95.27 -130.75 -151.32
C SER A 605 94.69 -129.76 -150.28
N GLU A 606 94.44 -130.09 -149.01
CA GLU A 606 95.32 -130.56 -147.89
C GLU A 606 95.92 -129.41 -147.03
N VAL A 607 96.02 -129.47 -145.69
CA VAL A 607 95.30 -130.30 -144.69
C VAL A 607 95.39 -129.67 -143.28
N ASN A 608 94.46 -130.09 -142.40
CA ASN A 608 94.34 -129.86 -140.95
C ASN A 608 95.62 -129.45 -140.16
N GLN A 609 95.57 -128.34 -139.39
CA GLN A 609 96.19 -128.31 -138.05
C GLN A 609 95.72 -127.19 -137.09
N LEU A 610 95.62 -125.92 -137.50
CA LEU A 610 95.49 -124.79 -136.54
C LEU A 610 94.12 -124.11 -136.40
N SER A 611 93.23 -124.16 -137.41
CA SER A 611 91.85 -123.67 -137.23
C SER A 611 91.08 -124.47 -136.17
N GLN A 612 91.39 -125.78 -136.08
CA GLN A 612 90.81 -126.68 -135.11
C GLN A 612 91.19 -126.30 -133.66
N GLU A 613 92.37 -125.74 -133.40
CA GLU A 613 92.75 -125.27 -132.06
C GLU A 613 91.88 -124.11 -131.56
N LYS A 614 91.39 -123.23 -132.45
CA LYS A 614 90.63 -122.05 -132.02
C LYS A 614 89.27 -122.40 -131.41
N GLU A 615 88.63 -123.48 -131.86
CA GLU A 615 87.41 -124.03 -131.24
C GLU A 615 87.74 -125.12 -130.21
N TYR A 616 88.75 -125.96 -130.47
CA TYR A 616 89.17 -127.01 -129.53
C TYR A 616 89.65 -126.44 -128.20
N LEU A 617 90.46 -125.37 -128.17
CA LEU A 617 90.96 -124.81 -126.91
C LEU A 617 89.86 -124.14 -126.09
N HIS A 618 88.87 -123.50 -126.73
CA HIS A 618 87.73 -122.89 -126.02
C HIS A 618 86.72 -123.95 -125.54
N GLY A 619 86.39 -124.94 -126.38
CA GLY A 619 85.56 -126.09 -125.99
C GLY A 619 86.26 -127.04 -124.99
N ARG A 620 87.59 -127.10 -125.01
CA ARG A 620 88.40 -127.81 -124.00
C ARG A 620 88.46 -127.02 -122.70
N LEU A 621 88.41 -125.69 -122.72
CA LEU A 621 88.25 -124.88 -121.51
C LEU A 621 86.97 -125.31 -120.77
N GLU A 622 85.82 -125.26 -121.44
CA GLU A 622 84.52 -125.56 -120.80
C GLU A 622 84.37 -127.05 -120.41
N LYS A 623 84.87 -127.97 -121.23
CA LYS A 623 84.83 -129.42 -120.94
C LYS A 623 85.85 -129.83 -119.87
N MET A 624 87.03 -129.22 -119.81
CA MET A 624 87.98 -129.46 -118.71
C MET A 624 87.51 -128.81 -117.41
N GLN A 625 86.79 -127.68 -117.45
CA GLN A 625 86.18 -127.10 -116.24
C GLN A 625 85.22 -128.10 -115.59
N LYS A 626 84.25 -128.63 -116.35
CA LYS A 626 83.28 -129.63 -115.87
C LYS A 626 83.95 -130.97 -115.51
N ARG A 627 85.00 -131.37 -116.24
CA ARG A 627 85.82 -132.53 -115.84
C ARG A 627 86.66 -132.28 -114.59
N ASN A 628 87.07 -131.06 -114.27
CA ASN A 628 87.69 -130.74 -112.99
C ASN A 628 86.66 -130.97 -111.88
N ASP A 629 85.47 -130.39 -111.99
CA ASP A 629 84.42 -130.55 -110.96
C ASP A 629 84.01 -132.02 -110.76
N GLU A 630 83.84 -132.78 -111.84
CA GLU A 630 83.51 -134.22 -111.78
C GLU A 630 84.69 -135.10 -111.35
N LEU A 631 85.92 -134.87 -111.86
CA LEU A 631 87.08 -135.69 -111.51
C LEU A 631 87.67 -135.33 -110.15
N ASP A 632 87.53 -134.11 -109.63
CA ASP A 632 87.89 -133.80 -108.24
C ASP A 632 86.85 -134.35 -107.27
N GLN A 633 85.55 -134.31 -107.59
CA GLN A 633 84.56 -135.06 -106.79
C GLN A 633 84.83 -136.56 -106.85
N GLN A 634 85.14 -137.12 -108.01
CA GLN A 634 85.53 -138.52 -108.14
C GLN A 634 86.88 -138.82 -107.49
N CYS A 635 87.86 -137.92 -107.45
CA CYS A 635 89.13 -138.09 -106.74
C CYS A 635 88.98 -137.91 -105.23
N ILE A 636 88.02 -137.13 -104.76
CA ILE A 636 87.64 -137.08 -103.33
C ILE A 636 86.93 -138.38 -102.93
N GLN A 637 86.06 -138.94 -103.78
CA GLN A 637 85.41 -140.25 -103.52
C GLN A 637 86.40 -141.42 -103.67
N HIS A 638 87.16 -141.48 -104.76
CA HIS A 638 88.20 -142.46 -105.02
C HIS A 638 89.37 -142.31 -104.05
N GLY A 639 89.69 -141.12 -103.54
CA GLY A 639 90.69 -140.91 -102.48
C GLY A 639 90.21 -141.47 -101.15
N ARG A 640 88.95 -141.18 -100.76
CA ARG A 640 88.28 -141.81 -99.61
C ARG A 640 88.05 -143.32 -99.80
N MET A 641 88.15 -143.84 -101.01
CA MET A 641 88.16 -145.28 -101.31
C MET A 641 89.59 -145.84 -101.29
N HIS A 642 90.57 -145.11 -101.82
CA HIS A 642 91.98 -145.45 -101.86
C HIS A 642 92.55 -145.61 -100.46
N GLU A 643 92.25 -144.72 -99.50
CA GLU A 643 92.73 -144.93 -98.12
C GLU A 643 92.05 -146.12 -97.42
N ARG A 644 90.79 -146.45 -97.75
CA ARG A 644 90.15 -147.69 -97.27
C ARG A 644 90.71 -148.94 -97.94
N MET A 645 91.10 -148.84 -99.22
CA MET A 645 91.69 -149.93 -100.02
C MET A 645 93.15 -150.18 -99.62
N LYS A 646 93.96 -149.12 -99.50
CA LYS A 646 95.35 -149.08 -99.03
C LYS A 646 95.47 -149.65 -97.63
N SER A 647 94.63 -149.18 -96.68
CA SER A 647 94.55 -149.73 -95.31
C SER A 647 94.22 -151.22 -95.27
N ARG A 648 93.52 -151.77 -96.28
CA ARG A 648 93.09 -153.19 -96.33
C ARG A 648 94.04 -154.08 -97.14
N LEU A 649 94.69 -153.56 -98.19
CA LEU A 649 95.76 -154.26 -98.92
C LEU A 649 97.10 -154.26 -98.16
N GLN A 650 97.35 -153.29 -97.27
CA GLN A 650 98.47 -153.33 -96.31
C GLN A 650 98.33 -154.45 -95.25
N GLN A 651 97.16 -155.09 -95.12
CA GLN A 651 97.02 -156.35 -94.38
C GLN A 651 97.34 -157.59 -95.24
N LEU A 652 97.18 -157.50 -96.57
CA LEU A 652 97.51 -158.55 -97.54
C LEU A 652 99.00 -158.60 -97.87
N ASP A 653 99.68 -157.44 -97.87
CA ASP A 653 101.14 -157.30 -97.94
C ASP A 653 101.84 -158.22 -96.92
N LYS A 654 101.31 -158.30 -95.68
CA LYS A 654 101.81 -159.20 -94.64
C LYS A 654 101.53 -160.69 -94.89
N HIS A 655 100.46 -161.05 -95.61
CA HIS A 655 100.14 -162.46 -95.87
C HIS A 655 100.92 -163.01 -97.07
N CYS A 656 101.04 -162.25 -98.16
CA CYS A 656 101.76 -162.69 -99.35
C CYS A 656 103.28 -162.77 -99.14
N GLN A 657 103.87 -161.87 -98.33
CA GLN A 657 105.28 -162.00 -97.93
C GLN A 657 105.54 -163.32 -97.18
N ALA A 658 104.67 -163.69 -96.23
CA ALA A 658 104.77 -164.96 -95.50
C ALA A 658 104.61 -166.19 -96.41
N THR A 659 103.72 -166.14 -97.41
CA THR A 659 103.52 -167.26 -98.36
C THR A 659 104.67 -167.38 -99.38
N ALA A 660 105.29 -166.27 -99.79
CA ALA A 660 106.44 -166.29 -100.69
C ALA A 660 107.77 -166.65 -99.99
N GLN A 661 107.88 -166.44 -98.68
CA GLN A 661 109.02 -166.92 -97.89
C GLN A 661 109.09 -168.47 -97.89
N GLN A 662 107.94 -169.16 -97.89
CA GLN A 662 107.89 -170.62 -98.10
C GLN A 662 108.35 -171.06 -99.50
N LEU A 663 108.25 -170.20 -100.52
CA LEU A 663 108.82 -170.45 -101.84
C LEU A 663 110.36 -170.30 -101.85
N VAL A 664 110.93 -169.41 -101.05
CA VAL A 664 112.39 -169.33 -100.85
C VAL A 664 112.92 -170.60 -100.16
N GLU A 665 112.16 -171.19 -99.25
CA GLU A 665 112.49 -172.50 -98.66
C GLU A 665 112.37 -173.65 -99.68
N LEU A 666 111.31 -173.69 -100.50
CA LEU A 666 111.13 -174.72 -101.52
C LEU A 666 112.15 -174.63 -102.66
N LEU A 667 112.55 -173.44 -103.10
CA LEU A 667 113.60 -173.28 -104.10
C LEU A 667 114.98 -173.58 -103.52
N ASN A 668 115.22 -173.35 -102.21
CA ASN A 668 116.39 -173.92 -101.53
C ASN A 668 116.36 -175.45 -101.45
N LYS A 669 115.17 -176.08 -101.46
CA LYS A 669 115.02 -177.53 -101.63
C LYS A 669 115.31 -178.00 -103.06
N GLN A 670 115.02 -177.19 -104.08
CA GLN A 670 115.50 -177.45 -105.45
C GLN A 670 117.02 -177.26 -105.58
N ASN A 671 117.58 -176.30 -104.83
CA ASN A 671 119.02 -176.10 -104.60
C ASN A 671 119.69 -177.28 -103.85
N GLN A 672 118.91 -178.30 -103.49
CA GLN A 672 119.31 -179.58 -102.91
C GLN A 672 119.08 -180.73 -103.91
N LEU A 673 117.94 -180.79 -104.60
CA LEU A 673 117.69 -181.76 -105.68
C LEU A 673 118.61 -181.59 -106.91
N PHE A 674 119.01 -180.36 -107.27
CA PHE A 674 120.04 -180.18 -108.30
C PHE A 674 121.46 -180.56 -107.81
N LYS A 675 121.68 -180.63 -106.48
CA LYS A 675 122.87 -181.25 -105.87
C LYS A 675 122.77 -182.78 -105.78
N GLU A 676 121.63 -183.37 -106.13
CA GLU A 676 121.50 -184.81 -106.41
C GLU A 676 121.68 -185.07 -107.92
N LYS A 677 121.14 -184.22 -108.81
CA LYS A 677 121.42 -184.32 -110.26
C LYS A 677 122.89 -184.05 -110.63
N HIS A 678 123.60 -183.29 -109.81
CA HIS A 678 125.08 -183.21 -109.73
C HIS A 678 125.73 -184.54 -110.13
N LEU A 679 125.42 -185.59 -109.37
CA LEU A 679 126.09 -186.88 -109.43
C LEU A 679 125.65 -187.69 -110.68
N LEU A 680 124.36 -187.64 -111.02
CA LEU A 680 123.78 -188.47 -112.10
C LEU A 680 124.18 -188.07 -113.53
N THR A 681 124.75 -186.87 -113.75
CA THR A 681 125.24 -186.47 -115.09
C THR A 681 126.75 -186.57 -115.22
N GLU A 682 127.49 -186.54 -114.10
CA GLU A 682 128.87 -187.01 -114.01
C GLU A 682 128.97 -188.52 -114.35
N GLU A 683 127.88 -189.27 -114.13
CA GLU A 683 127.87 -190.74 -114.21
C GLU A 683 127.38 -191.33 -115.56
N VAL A 684 126.45 -190.69 -116.28
CA VAL A 684 125.76 -191.35 -117.43
C VAL A 684 126.44 -191.15 -118.79
N GLN A 685 126.80 -189.92 -119.20
CA GLN A 685 127.33 -189.69 -120.56
C GLN A 685 128.84 -189.91 -120.72
N PHE A 686 129.51 -190.33 -119.65
CA PHE A 686 130.79 -191.04 -119.68
C PHE A 686 130.73 -192.34 -120.53
N LEU A 687 129.59 -193.03 -120.56
CA LEU A 687 129.46 -194.40 -121.10
C LEU A 687 129.11 -194.50 -122.60
N ARG A 688 129.24 -193.42 -123.37
CA ARG A 688 129.06 -193.46 -124.83
C ARG A 688 130.10 -192.62 -125.57
N THR A 689 130.39 -192.97 -126.81
CA THR A 689 131.37 -194.01 -127.15
C THR A 689 132.50 -193.26 -127.89
N GLN A 690 133.79 -193.54 -127.67
CA GLN A 690 134.46 -194.84 -127.85
C GLN A 690 134.42 -195.31 -129.31
#